data_AF-A0A1F1ZYJ7-F1
#
_entry.id   AF-A0A1F1ZYJ7-F1
#
_cell.length_a   1.000
_cell.length_b   1.000
_cell.length_c   1.000
_cell.angle_alpha   90.00
_cell.angle_beta   90.00
_cell.angle_gamma   90.00
#
_symmetry.space_group_name_H-M   'P 1'
#
loop_
_entity.id
_entity.type
_entity.pdbx_description
1 polymer ?
#
loop_
_entity_poly.entity_id
_entity_poly.type
_entity_poly.pdbx_seq_one_letter_code
_entity_poly.pdbx_strand_id
1 'polypeptide(L)'
;MRVLAVFAVLAALIANGLAVIPGPTPAQAQTQNIPVSPAKRDFSNTSTQNTYTFTVDADATMNSLDFNVTGNYFLLEYNLMVNGKSLKKETFSSSQKLPYSKTVTGLNTTLKKGDTIDLYLRFNYPKVKGTVSVAPKGAVGGTTPPPTDPDPTPNPTTVTPAAPTAVDPATAAQCVEKGYINIPDTKGVDYYIAGQEEPAGQYFVEGNKRATVKVTAKAQPGYQIASGAQTEWSFDMSGEKKNCSGDSTPPPNGRTFKATGDGFSLQGDPVNPGTPNVFTAKVGEDAKLNYITVRIKTDATFLDPQHYQLTVDKIEDGVTLQKRNVNIGNGYIAMDVVPVKNGKQVDSAFLSKEAVFTFTSNLPQNKNLEVELKAYGTKATNPIDPGIISPPDGAKWVHGRVANPQIPMSCGLRIAVVADLSTSLRYADVNGFEATKTATNAFIDALAGTPAELGIYNFASTAPANGAGSTAGNNPPYISMQTTAGVNQAKRVVGNWAYNSNNSATNWQAGLQQVKAGNYDVVYFITDGMPTMSSTIKSKGIGGEFVQASALNDAIDAANELKKQGTRVVPLMVDLTLGGNTGKDWVVEQDYVLKDIKRIDLQAEVPQQTGVYYRINSGIQGAREANYNDKERKGTPQSGELIMANLERAAKLAPNRALQVFERTSDGKSVTVTSDMSKWTYGARSVKLMGEDISGAGDTVRIEGYGQLAAQMKTIAQELTEKCNGEVIVKKRIVDEKGNVLKDGEPGWEFTLSANGQKVIDPGNGELVTQWRKVTSSRDEDKGTARWGIQSEKQQKLTLAEVQQQGFSLYQREGKNAVCEETRDGSTTKIPVENVGEFGFTVNMSEKDKKLSRVSCVVDNYKTPEATGKLTFKKAQYVDGEITELEGLGGATFEIYPAKDGKPDYSAGKPLWTIKPGEESIEVQTTGTFFLVETKAPKGLNLLPHPVMFEIGMDQDTKKYKISAGKSNGLIEASGTGDAMILTVSDTKSGELPKTGGNGVAWWAAGGMAIAAAGALLMYRRRA
;
A
#
# COMPACT_ATOMS: atom_id res chain seq x y z
N MET A 1 0.85 -72.47 -19.35
CA MET A 1 0.87 -72.52 -20.83
C MET A 1 1.79 -71.39 -21.29
N ARG A 2 2.82 -71.61 -22.13
CA ARG A 2 2.79 -71.91 -23.59
C ARG A 2 2.25 -70.72 -24.44
N VAL A 3 2.93 -70.23 -25.50
CA VAL A 3 4.32 -70.48 -25.99
C VAL A 3 4.74 -69.48 -27.12
N LEU A 4 6.06 -69.18 -27.28
CA LEU A 4 6.79 -68.49 -28.40
C LEU A 4 6.37 -67.02 -28.76
N ALA A 5 7.19 -66.06 -29.24
CA ALA A 5 8.37 -65.97 -30.16
C ALA A 5 7.99 -65.91 -31.67
N VAL A 6 8.67 -65.23 -32.61
CA VAL A 6 10.13 -65.15 -32.99
C VAL A 6 10.47 -63.80 -33.72
N PHE A 7 11.69 -63.38 -34.14
CA PHE A 7 13.03 -63.15 -33.50
C PHE A 7 14.16 -62.94 -34.57
N ALA A 8 14.30 -61.75 -35.21
CA ALA A 8 15.44 -61.40 -36.12
C ALA A 8 15.56 -59.86 -36.31
N VAL A 9 16.68 -59.12 -36.18
CA VAL A 9 18.14 -59.33 -35.95
C VAL A 9 19.07 -59.39 -37.19
N LEU A 10 19.62 -58.23 -37.59
CA LEU A 10 21.03 -57.89 -37.93
C LEU A 10 21.05 -56.37 -38.29
N ALA A 11 21.86 -55.43 -37.79
CA ALA A 11 23.22 -55.35 -37.21
C ALA A 11 24.35 -55.10 -38.24
N ALA A 12 24.87 -53.87 -38.27
CA ALA A 12 26.09 -53.43 -38.98
C ALA A 12 26.72 -52.21 -38.26
N LEU A 13 28.01 -51.96 -38.48
CA LEU A 13 28.89 -51.08 -37.68
C LEU A 13 29.87 -50.33 -38.62
N ILE A 14 30.49 -49.19 -38.30
CA ILE A 14 30.52 -48.37 -37.07
C ILE A 14 30.83 -46.88 -37.40
N ALA A 15 30.77 -45.98 -36.40
CA ALA A 15 31.62 -44.78 -36.18
C ALA A 15 30.87 -43.44 -35.94
N ASN A 16 31.57 -42.55 -35.22
CA ASN A 16 31.37 -41.10 -35.06
C ASN A 16 30.04 -40.62 -34.43
N GLY A 17 30.13 -40.10 -33.20
CA GLY A 17 29.08 -39.29 -32.60
C GLY A 17 29.18 -37.81 -33.00
N LEU A 18 28.05 -37.11 -32.93
CA LEU A 18 27.98 -35.64 -32.91
C LEU A 18 26.95 -35.22 -31.85
N ALA A 19 27.20 -34.09 -31.20
CA ALA A 19 26.37 -33.63 -30.09
C ALA A 19 25.02 -33.08 -30.60
N VAL A 20 23.93 -33.44 -29.93
CA VAL A 20 22.69 -32.66 -29.98
C VAL A 20 22.94 -31.38 -29.18
N ILE A 21 23.24 -30.30 -29.89
CA ILE A 21 23.36 -28.96 -29.31
C ILE A 21 22.00 -28.59 -28.69
N PRO A 22 21.92 -28.25 -27.40
CA PRO A 22 20.71 -27.68 -26.83
C PRO A 22 20.39 -26.36 -27.55
N GLY A 23 19.24 -26.28 -28.21
CA GLY A 23 18.75 -25.02 -28.77
C GLY A 23 18.64 -23.96 -27.66
N PRO A 24 18.91 -22.68 -27.95
CA PRO A 24 18.99 -21.65 -26.93
C PRO A 24 17.65 -21.50 -26.20
N THR A 25 17.68 -21.64 -24.87
CA THR A 25 16.59 -21.25 -23.98
C THR A 25 16.15 -19.82 -24.32
N PRO A 26 14.82 -19.53 -24.42
CA PRO A 26 14.36 -18.17 -24.71
C PRO A 26 14.83 -17.22 -23.61
N ALA A 27 15.81 -16.38 -23.93
CA ALA A 27 16.38 -15.43 -22.99
C ALA A 27 15.34 -14.40 -22.57
N GLN A 28 15.34 -14.03 -21.28
CA GLN A 28 14.66 -12.82 -20.84
C GLN A 28 15.29 -11.63 -21.56
N ALA A 29 14.55 -11.00 -22.47
CA ALA A 29 15.04 -9.90 -23.28
C ALA A 29 15.41 -8.70 -22.38
N GLN A 30 16.71 -8.50 -22.14
CA GLN A 30 17.21 -7.31 -21.48
C GLN A 30 16.76 -6.07 -22.26
N THR A 31 16.10 -5.12 -21.59
CA THR A 31 15.76 -3.83 -22.20
C THR A 31 17.03 -3.02 -22.43
N GLN A 32 17.47 -2.95 -23.69
CA GLN A 32 18.61 -2.16 -24.12
C GLN A 32 18.17 -0.72 -24.42
N ASN A 33 19.12 0.22 -24.40
CA ASN A 33 18.87 1.58 -24.91
C ASN A 33 18.76 1.53 -26.43
N ILE A 34 17.68 2.08 -26.97
CA ILE A 34 17.48 2.24 -28.41
C ILE A 34 18.22 3.53 -28.83
N PRO A 35 19.13 3.49 -29.83
CA PRO A 35 19.88 4.68 -30.22
C PRO A 35 18.99 5.69 -30.96
N VAL A 36 19.17 6.97 -30.63
CA VAL A 36 18.49 8.09 -31.30
C VAL A 36 19.44 9.27 -31.54
N SER A 37 19.25 9.95 -32.67
CA SER A 37 20.08 11.06 -33.10
C SER A 37 19.27 12.38 -33.21
N PRO A 38 19.73 13.49 -32.60
CA PRO A 38 20.75 13.55 -31.55
C PRO A 38 20.16 13.15 -30.18
N ALA A 39 20.86 12.37 -29.36
CA ALA A 39 20.36 11.93 -28.03
C ALA A 39 19.99 13.07 -27.05
N LYS A 40 20.47 14.29 -27.31
CA LYS A 40 20.18 15.51 -26.55
C LYS A 40 20.09 16.70 -27.51
N ARG A 41 19.14 17.60 -27.28
CA ARG A 41 19.06 18.92 -27.91
C ARG A 41 19.13 20.03 -26.86
N ASP A 42 19.94 21.03 -27.14
CA ASP A 42 20.01 22.25 -26.33
C ASP A 42 19.12 23.33 -26.98
N PHE A 43 18.44 24.12 -26.16
CA PHE A 43 17.48 25.12 -26.62
C PHE A 43 17.64 26.46 -25.92
N SER A 44 17.35 27.53 -26.67
CA SER A 44 17.36 28.90 -26.16
C SER A 44 16.37 29.77 -26.92
N ASN A 45 15.89 30.85 -26.28
CA ASN A 45 14.97 31.83 -26.87
C ASN A 45 13.64 31.20 -27.38
N THR A 46 13.14 30.20 -26.66
CA THR A 46 11.95 29.40 -27.01
C THR A 46 10.64 30.20 -27.01
N SER A 47 9.59 29.61 -27.61
CA SER A 47 8.20 30.02 -27.41
C SER A 47 7.64 29.41 -26.10
N THR A 48 6.41 29.72 -25.71
CA THR A 48 5.73 28.98 -24.62
C THR A 48 5.36 27.55 -25.01
N GLN A 49 5.35 27.20 -26.30
CA GLN A 49 5.10 25.86 -26.84
C GLN A 49 6.22 25.47 -27.81
N ASN A 50 6.83 24.30 -27.65
CA ASN A 50 7.97 23.86 -28.47
C ASN A 50 7.96 22.34 -28.63
N THR A 51 8.33 21.83 -29.80
CA THR A 51 8.50 20.39 -30.06
C THR A 51 9.96 20.07 -30.33
N TYR A 52 10.45 18.97 -29.77
CA TYR A 52 11.83 18.52 -29.90
C TYR A 52 11.86 17.11 -30.51
N THR A 53 12.40 17.02 -31.72
CA THR A 53 12.41 15.81 -32.55
C THR A 53 13.71 15.02 -32.42
N PHE A 54 13.60 13.72 -32.20
CA PHE A 54 14.70 12.76 -32.07
C PHE A 54 14.48 11.66 -33.12
N THR A 55 15.46 11.39 -33.98
CA THR A 55 15.34 10.36 -35.03
C THR A 55 15.85 9.02 -34.52
N VAL A 56 15.14 7.93 -34.81
CA VAL A 56 15.52 6.57 -34.39
C VAL A 56 16.60 6.00 -35.30
N ASP A 57 17.72 5.53 -34.73
CA ASP A 57 18.90 5.12 -35.51
C ASP A 57 18.93 3.63 -35.88
N ALA A 58 18.06 2.80 -35.31
CA ALA A 58 17.95 1.37 -35.57
C ALA A 58 16.51 0.84 -35.38
N ASP A 59 16.12 -0.16 -36.17
CA ASP A 59 14.85 -0.87 -36.00
C ASP A 59 14.74 -1.49 -34.61
N ALA A 60 13.63 -1.23 -33.91
CA ALA A 60 13.47 -1.60 -32.51
C ALA A 60 11.99 -1.78 -32.11
N THR A 61 11.75 -2.25 -30.89
CA THR A 61 10.45 -2.12 -30.20
C THR A 61 10.70 -1.45 -28.86
N MET A 62 10.10 -0.27 -28.67
CA MET A 62 10.25 0.59 -27.49
C MET A 62 9.18 0.26 -26.45
N ASN A 63 9.60 -0.30 -25.32
CA ASN A 63 8.73 -0.68 -24.21
C ASN A 63 8.56 0.48 -23.22
N SER A 64 9.59 1.32 -23.08
CA SER A 64 9.57 2.54 -22.28
C SER A 64 10.47 3.63 -22.87
N LEU A 65 10.29 4.87 -22.42
CA LEU A 65 11.17 5.99 -22.75
C LEU A 65 11.41 6.84 -21.50
N ASP A 66 12.67 7.04 -21.16
CA ASP A 66 13.07 8.08 -20.20
C ASP A 66 13.23 9.41 -20.93
N PHE A 67 12.77 10.51 -20.34
CA PHE A 67 13.18 11.85 -20.77
C PHE A 67 13.54 12.76 -19.61
N ASN A 68 14.38 13.75 -19.89
CA ASN A 68 14.80 14.79 -18.96
C ASN A 68 14.72 16.15 -19.68
N VAL A 69 14.18 17.15 -18.99
CA VAL A 69 14.11 18.55 -19.40
C VAL A 69 14.79 19.40 -18.34
N THR A 70 15.78 20.20 -18.72
CA THR A 70 16.44 21.18 -17.85
C THR A 70 16.08 22.59 -18.27
N GLY A 71 16.15 23.55 -17.34
CA GLY A 71 15.91 24.97 -17.61
C GLY A 71 15.50 25.75 -16.36
N ASN A 72 15.28 27.05 -16.52
CA ASN A 72 15.13 28.00 -15.39
C ASN A 72 13.66 28.38 -15.08
N TYR A 73 12.68 27.69 -15.68
CA TYR A 73 11.25 28.03 -15.63
C TYR A 73 10.40 26.76 -15.37
N PHE A 74 9.07 26.88 -15.48
CA PHE A 74 8.13 25.82 -15.09
C PHE A 74 7.55 25.12 -16.32
N LEU A 75 7.39 23.80 -16.24
CA LEU A 75 6.76 22.97 -17.28
C LEU A 75 5.26 22.84 -16.97
N LEU A 76 4.42 23.18 -17.94
CA LEU A 76 2.96 23.10 -17.84
C LEU A 76 2.36 21.88 -18.55
N GLU A 77 3.09 21.28 -19.48
CA GLU A 77 2.60 20.15 -20.28
C GLU A 77 3.75 19.42 -20.95
N TYR A 78 3.64 18.10 -21.11
CA TYR A 78 4.35 17.39 -22.17
C TYR A 78 3.40 16.53 -23.00
N ASN A 79 3.77 16.29 -24.26
CA ASN A 79 3.17 15.28 -25.11
C ASN A 79 4.27 14.53 -25.86
N LEU A 80 4.39 13.23 -25.58
CA LEU A 80 5.29 12.30 -26.25
C LEU A 80 4.56 11.67 -27.45
N MET A 81 5.10 11.87 -28.64
CA MET A 81 4.58 11.37 -29.90
C MET A 81 5.63 10.51 -30.63
N VAL A 82 5.17 9.59 -31.48
CA VAL A 82 6.00 8.89 -32.48
C VAL A 82 5.38 9.07 -33.85
N ASN A 83 6.15 9.52 -34.84
CA ASN A 83 5.67 9.90 -36.18
C ASN A 83 4.41 10.78 -36.12
N GLY A 84 4.40 11.78 -35.22
CA GLY A 84 3.27 12.66 -34.96
C GLY A 84 2.08 12.06 -34.16
N LYS A 85 2.04 10.74 -33.95
CA LYS A 85 0.97 10.08 -33.16
C LYS A 85 1.28 10.19 -31.66
N SER A 86 0.39 10.85 -30.90
CA SER A 86 0.45 10.94 -29.44
C SER A 86 0.41 9.55 -28.78
N LEU A 87 1.43 9.24 -27.98
CA LEU A 87 1.50 8.04 -27.13
C LEU A 87 1.17 8.36 -25.67
N LYS A 88 1.70 9.46 -25.12
CA LYS A 88 1.40 9.90 -23.75
C LYS A 88 1.51 11.40 -23.58
N LYS A 89 0.43 12.02 -23.08
CA LYS A 89 0.35 13.44 -22.72
C LYS A 89 0.02 13.59 -21.23
N GLU A 90 0.56 14.65 -20.62
CA GLU A 90 0.29 15.05 -19.24
C GLU A 90 0.33 16.58 -19.12
N THR A 91 -0.52 17.14 -18.25
CA THR A 91 -0.61 18.58 -17.96
C THR A 91 -0.31 18.80 -16.48
N PHE A 92 0.52 19.79 -16.16
CA PHE A 92 0.97 20.12 -14.81
C PHE A 92 0.36 21.41 -14.28
N SER A 93 0.44 21.60 -12.96
CA SER A 93 0.20 22.89 -12.32
C SER A 93 1.29 23.91 -12.73
N SER A 94 1.00 25.19 -12.56
CA SER A 94 1.96 26.28 -12.77
C SER A 94 3.14 26.32 -11.78
N SER A 95 3.25 25.32 -10.89
CA SER A 95 4.30 25.18 -9.88
C SER A 95 5.32 24.06 -10.17
N GLN A 96 5.15 23.27 -11.24
CA GLN A 96 6.12 22.24 -11.63
C GLN A 96 7.41 22.85 -12.21
N LYS A 97 8.42 23.01 -11.35
CA LYS A 97 9.75 23.52 -11.73
C LYS A 97 10.51 22.52 -12.59
N LEU A 98 11.45 23.03 -13.40
CA LEU A 98 12.55 22.29 -13.98
C LEU A 98 13.75 22.24 -13.00
N PRO A 99 14.67 21.24 -13.11
CA PRO A 99 14.65 20.13 -14.05
C PRO A 99 13.51 19.13 -13.77
N TYR A 100 13.05 18.47 -14.82
CA TYR A 100 11.97 17.48 -14.77
C TYR A 100 12.36 16.24 -15.57
N SER A 101 12.33 15.08 -14.91
CA SER A 101 12.63 13.78 -15.51
C SER A 101 11.47 12.82 -15.32
N LYS A 102 11.17 12.01 -16.33
CA LYS A 102 10.12 10.98 -16.24
C LYS A 102 10.44 9.76 -17.10
N THR A 103 10.19 8.58 -16.54
CA THR A 103 10.06 7.31 -17.29
C THR A 103 8.61 7.15 -17.74
N VAL A 104 8.38 6.98 -19.04
CA VAL A 104 7.08 6.59 -19.61
C VAL A 104 7.14 5.11 -19.95
N THR A 105 6.41 4.27 -19.21
CA THR A 105 6.35 2.81 -19.40
C THR A 105 5.12 2.38 -20.19
N GLY A 106 5.11 1.13 -20.67
CA GLY A 106 3.94 0.52 -21.33
C GLY A 106 3.70 1.02 -22.76
N LEU A 107 4.74 1.48 -23.44
CA LEU A 107 4.63 2.04 -24.79
C LEU A 107 4.50 0.97 -25.88
N ASN A 108 5.21 -0.15 -25.74
CA ASN A 108 5.27 -1.30 -26.65
C ASN A 108 5.21 -0.93 -28.15
N THR A 109 5.88 0.15 -28.53
CA THR A 109 5.77 0.79 -29.85
C THR A 109 6.90 0.29 -30.74
N THR A 110 6.58 -0.38 -31.85
CA THR A 110 7.57 -0.68 -32.90
C THR A 110 8.10 0.62 -33.49
N LEU A 111 9.42 0.72 -33.62
CA LEU A 111 10.13 1.83 -34.23
C LEU A 111 10.96 1.32 -35.42
N LYS A 112 10.98 2.09 -36.50
CA LYS A 112 11.85 1.91 -37.65
C LYS A 112 12.99 2.90 -37.63
N LYS A 113 14.13 2.51 -38.21
CA LYS A 113 15.23 3.45 -38.46
C LYS A 113 14.74 4.59 -39.36
N GLY A 114 14.79 5.82 -38.84
CA GLY A 114 14.26 7.01 -39.48
C GLY A 114 12.97 7.57 -38.86
N ASP A 115 12.27 6.82 -38.01
CA ASP A 115 11.09 7.31 -37.28
C ASP A 115 11.43 8.53 -36.40
N THR A 116 10.47 9.42 -36.21
CA THR A 116 10.58 10.54 -35.26
C THR A 116 9.96 10.18 -33.91
N ILE A 117 10.70 10.44 -32.84
CA ILE A 117 10.16 10.61 -31.50
C ILE A 117 10.09 12.11 -31.24
N ASP A 118 8.89 12.63 -31.03
CA ASP A 118 8.63 14.06 -30.87
C ASP A 118 8.14 14.35 -29.45
N LEU A 119 8.93 15.11 -28.70
CA LEU A 119 8.57 15.56 -27.35
C LEU A 119 8.14 17.03 -27.41
N TYR A 120 6.83 17.26 -27.40
CA TYR A 120 6.23 18.59 -27.22
C TYR A 120 6.26 18.98 -25.75
N LEU A 121 6.65 20.23 -25.47
CA LEU A 121 6.75 20.81 -24.14
C LEU A 121 6.10 22.21 -24.12
N ARG A 122 5.21 22.45 -23.15
CA ARG A 122 4.63 23.77 -22.89
C ARG A 122 5.22 24.36 -21.60
N PHE A 123 5.79 25.55 -21.67
CA PHE A 123 6.37 26.27 -20.53
C PHE A 123 5.46 27.41 -20.08
N ASN A 124 5.59 27.84 -18.82
CA ASN A 124 4.83 28.97 -18.27
C ASN A 124 5.34 30.35 -18.70
N TYR A 125 6.51 30.41 -19.35
CA TYR A 125 7.15 31.66 -19.80
C TYR A 125 7.93 31.41 -21.10
N PRO A 126 7.98 32.36 -22.05
CA PRO A 126 8.81 32.25 -23.25
C PRO A 126 10.29 32.54 -22.94
N LYS A 127 11.14 32.36 -23.96
CA LYS A 127 12.59 32.62 -23.93
C LYS A 127 13.38 31.78 -22.92
N VAL A 128 12.89 30.57 -22.61
CA VAL A 128 13.60 29.59 -21.77
C VAL A 128 14.93 29.23 -22.43
N LYS A 129 15.95 29.00 -21.60
CA LYS A 129 17.19 28.29 -21.98
C LYS A 129 17.25 26.99 -21.19
N GLY A 130 17.70 25.92 -21.84
CA GLY A 130 17.65 24.58 -21.26
C GLY A 130 18.12 23.50 -22.23
N THR A 131 17.98 22.25 -21.82
CA THR A 131 18.34 21.08 -22.62
C THR A 131 17.28 19.99 -22.47
N VAL A 132 17.05 19.21 -23.51
CA VAL A 132 16.14 18.07 -23.49
C VAL A 132 16.82 16.83 -24.07
N SER A 133 16.64 15.69 -23.42
CA SER A 133 17.22 14.40 -23.83
C SER A 133 16.20 13.29 -23.64
N VAL A 134 16.19 12.31 -24.56
CA VAL A 134 15.37 11.10 -24.45
C VAL A 134 16.23 9.85 -24.54
N ALA A 135 15.85 8.81 -23.83
CA ALA A 135 16.45 7.48 -23.87
C ALA A 135 15.33 6.43 -24.00
N PRO A 136 14.88 6.13 -25.23
CA PRO A 136 14.00 4.98 -25.48
C PRO A 136 14.68 3.66 -25.11
N LYS A 137 13.90 2.70 -24.61
CA LYS A 137 14.37 1.41 -24.10
C LYS A 137 13.51 0.26 -24.58
N GLY A 138 14.14 -0.86 -24.94
CA GLY A 138 13.46 -2.04 -25.46
C GLY A 138 14.41 -3.00 -26.19
N ALA A 139 13.95 -3.59 -27.29
CA ALA A 139 14.73 -4.55 -28.08
C ALA A 139 15.12 -3.96 -29.45
N VAL A 140 16.35 -4.22 -29.92
CA VAL A 140 16.92 -3.70 -31.18
C VAL A 140 17.21 -4.85 -32.15
N GLY A 141 16.94 -4.68 -33.45
CA GLY A 141 17.13 -5.69 -34.49
C GLY A 141 18.52 -5.70 -35.17
N GLY A 142 18.94 -6.86 -35.69
CA GLY A 142 20.20 -7.05 -36.44
C GLY A 142 20.05 -6.95 -37.98
N THR A 143 21.17 -6.73 -38.69
CA THR A 143 21.28 -6.61 -40.17
C THR A 143 21.35 -7.99 -40.86
N THR A 144 21.50 -8.22 -42.18
CA THR A 144 22.05 -7.52 -43.39
C THR A 144 21.55 -8.33 -44.65
N PRO A 145 21.78 -7.99 -45.96
CA PRO A 145 22.52 -6.90 -46.62
C PRO A 145 21.72 -6.17 -47.76
N PRO A 146 22.35 -5.29 -48.59
CA PRO A 146 21.69 -4.59 -49.72
C PRO A 146 22.18 -5.07 -51.12
N PRO A 147 21.70 -4.51 -52.26
CA PRO A 147 20.30 -4.33 -52.68
C PRO A 147 20.04 -4.88 -54.11
N THR A 148 18.78 -5.00 -54.56
CA THR A 148 18.44 -5.24 -55.98
C THR A 148 17.00 -4.80 -56.31
N ASP A 149 16.88 -3.92 -57.32
CA ASP A 149 15.74 -3.50 -58.20
C ASP A 149 14.23 -3.61 -57.81
N PRO A 150 13.33 -2.88 -58.52
CA PRO A 150 12.07 -2.40 -57.90
C PRO A 150 10.78 -3.14 -58.26
N ASP A 151 9.85 -3.11 -57.29
CA ASP A 151 8.42 -3.50 -57.36
C ASP A 151 8.16 -5.01 -57.62
N PRO A 152 6.98 -5.59 -57.30
CA PRO A 152 5.65 -4.96 -57.24
C PRO A 152 5.08 -4.73 -55.83
N THR A 153 3.99 -3.94 -55.80
CA THR A 153 3.06 -3.78 -54.67
C THR A 153 2.75 -5.11 -53.95
N PRO A 154 2.79 -5.15 -52.60
CA PRO A 154 2.53 -6.37 -51.85
C PRO A 154 1.07 -6.82 -51.98
N ASN A 155 0.85 -7.99 -52.57
CA ASN A 155 -0.45 -8.65 -52.54
C ASN A 155 -0.89 -8.91 -51.08
N PRO A 156 -2.19 -8.74 -50.74
CA PRO A 156 -2.68 -9.00 -49.39
C PRO A 156 -2.42 -10.45 -48.98
N THR A 157 -2.02 -10.64 -47.73
CA THR A 157 -1.58 -11.95 -47.23
C THR A 157 -2.77 -12.91 -47.12
N THR A 158 -2.73 -14.00 -47.89
CA THR A 158 -3.83 -14.97 -47.93
C THR A 158 -3.91 -15.78 -46.63
N VAL A 159 -5.08 -15.80 -46.01
CA VAL A 159 -5.37 -16.50 -44.75
C VAL A 159 -6.60 -17.39 -44.85
N THR A 160 -6.59 -18.50 -44.12
CA THR A 160 -7.71 -19.43 -44.02
C THR A 160 -8.27 -19.36 -42.60
N PRO A 161 -9.53 -18.94 -42.40
CA PRO A 161 -10.19 -19.00 -41.10
C PRO A 161 -10.17 -20.41 -40.49
N ALA A 162 -9.92 -20.48 -39.19
CA ALA A 162 -10.11 -21.70 -38.43
C ALA A 162 -11.60 -21.86 -38.08
N ALA A 163 -12.11 -23.10 -38.09
CA ALA A 163 -13.49 -23.36 -37.71
C ALA A 163 -13.68 -23.15 -36.20
N PRO A 164 -14.64 -22.31 -35.76
CA PRO A 164 -15.09 -22.28 -34.37
C PRO A 164 -15.68 -23.64 -33.96
N THR A 165 -15.73 -23.92 -32.66
CA THR A 165 -16.36 -25.14 -32.13
C THR A 165 -17.37 -24.82 -31.06
N ALA A 166 -18.52 -25.49 -31.05
CA ALA A 166 -19.56 -25.31 -30.05
C ALA A 166 -19.62 -26.48 -29.06
N VAL A 167 -19.94 -26.17 -27.81
CA VAL A 167 -20.15 -27.14 -26.73
C VAL A 167 -21.54 -26.89 -26.15
N ASP A 168 -22.44 -27.86 -26.34
CA ASP A 168 -23.83 -27.80 -25.89
C ASP A 168 -24.03 -28.71 -24.66
N PRO A 169 -24.60 -28.21 -23.54
CA PRO A 169 -24.88 -29.03 -22.37
C PRO A 169 -25.64 -30.31 -22.68
N ALA A 170 -26.59 -30.28 -23.63
CA ALA A 170 -27.41 -31.42 -24.01
C ALA A 170 -26.55 -32.61 -24.50
N THR A 171 -25.52 -32.34 -25.31
CA THR A 171 -24.72 -33.35 -26.04
C THR A 171 -23.25 -33.45 -25.62
N ALA A 172 -22.76 -32.59 -24.73
CA ALA A 172 -21.38 -32.62 -24.24
C ALA A 172 -21.04 -33.93 -23.49
N ALA A 173 -19.83 -34.45 -23.73
CA ALA A 173 -19.32 -35.67 -23.10
C ALA A 173 -18.84 -35.49 -21.63
N GLN A 174 -18.89 -34.25 -21.13
CA GLN A 174 -18.65 -33.87 -19.73
C GLN A 174 -19.77 -32.93 -19.30
N CYS A 175 -20.09 -32.84 -18.01
CA CYS A 175 -21.14 -31.93 -17.56
C CYS A 175 -20.69 -30.47 -17.69
N VAL A 176 -21.43 -29.69 -18.48
CA VAL A 176 -21.20 -28.26 -18.72
C VAL A 176 -22.50 -27.52 -18.43
N GLU A 177 -22.45 -26.49 -17.58
CA GLU A 177 -23.68 -25.84 -17.08
C GLU A 177 -24.37 -24.91 -18.10
N LYS A 178 -23.61 -24.34 -19.05
CA LYS A 178 -24.06 -23.40 -20.07
C LYS A 178 -23.40 -23.69 -21.41
N GLY A 179 -24.14 -23.58 -22.50
CA GLY A 179 -23.57 -23.72 -23.85
C GLY A 179 -22.67 -22.55 -24.24
N TYR A 180 -21.59 -22.85 -24.95
CA TYR A 180 -20.64 -21.85 -25.44
C TYR A 180 -20.03 -22.23 -26.79
N ILE A 181 -19.39 -21.24 -27.43
CA ILE A 181 -18.65 -21.37 -28.68
C ILE A 181 -17.21 -20.92 -28.43
N ASN A 182 -16.23 -21.77 -28.77
CA ASN A 182 -14.82 -21.40 -28.81
C ASN A 182 -14.54 -20.64 -30.11
N ILE A 183 -14.18 -19.37 -29.99
CA ILE A 183 -13.73 -18.51 -31.08
C ILE A 183 -12.20 -18.64 -31.21
N PRO A 184 -11.65 -19.05 -32.37
CA PRO A 184 -10.24 -19.39 -32.49
C PRO A 184 -9.37 -18.17 -32.81
N ASP A 185 -8.27 -17.99 -32.08
CA ASP A 185 -7.26 -16.97 -32.38
C ASP A 185 -6.58 -17.27 -33.73
N THR A 186 -7.00 -16.54 -34.77
CA THR A 186 -6.56 -16.75 -36.15
C THR A 186 -5.98 -15.46 -36.69
N LYS A 187 -4.64 -15.36 -36.68
CA LYS A 187 -3.91 -14.18 -37.17
C LYS A 187 -4.39 -13.74 -38.56
N GLY A 188 -4.86 -12.51 -38.66
CA GLY A 188 -5.38 -11.94 -39.91
C GLY A 188 -6.88 -12.13 -40.15
N VAL A 189 -7.62 -12.69 -39.18
CA VAL A 189 -9.06 -12.98 -39.30
C VAL A 189 -9.83 -12.54 -38.04
N ASP A 190 -10.85 -11.70 -38.23
CA ASP A 190 -11.79 -11.27 -37.20
C ASP A 190 -13.06 -12.12 -37.24
N TYR A 191 -13.59 -12.52 -36.08
CA TYR A 191 -14.82 -13.32 -35.97
C TYR A 191 -15.97 -12.50 -35.37
N TYR A 192 -17.15 -12.68 -35.95
CA TYR A 192 -18.35 -11.91 -35.61
C TYR A 192 -19.51 -12.83 -35.21
N ILE A 193 -20.18 -12.51 -34.11
CA ILE A 193 -21.45 -13.13 -33.69
C ILE A 193 -22.54 -12.06 -33.65
N ALA A 194 -23.70 -12.35 -34.23
CA ALA A 194 -24.81 -11.39 -34.40
C ALA A 194 -24.44 -10.06 -35.11
N GLY A 195 -23.25 -9.97 -35.74
CA GLY A 195 -22.72 -8.77 -36.38
C GLY A 195 -21.76 -7.95 -35.51
N GLN A 196 -21.59 -8.28 -34.23
CA GLN A 196 -20.56 -7.70 -33.34
C GLN A 196 -19.28 -8.54 -33.41
N GLU A 197 -18.13 -7.88 -33.27
CA GLU A 197 -16.80 -8.52 -33.23
C GLU A 197 -16.58 -9.13 -31.85
N GLU A 198 -16.14 -10.38 -31.79
CA GLU A 198 -15.98 -11.14 -30.55
C GLU A 198 -14.53 -11.62 -30.39
N PRO A 199 -13.90 -11.46 -29.21
CA PRO A 199 -12.51 -11.87 -28.98
C PRO A 199 -12.35 -13.39 -28.99
N ALA A 200 -11.14 -13.86 -29.33
CA ALA A 200 -10.80 -15.28 -29.23
C ALA A 200 -10.94 -15.77 -27.78
N GLY A 201 -11.66 -16.88 -27.57
CA GLY A 201 -12.10 -17.33 -26.24
C GLY A 201 -13.45 -18.04 -26.27
N GLN A 202 -14.12 -18.10 -25.12
CA GLN A 202 -15.44 -18.73 -24.97
C GLN A 202 -16.57 -17.69 -24.98
N TYR A 203 -17.38 -17.70 -26.04
CA TYR A 203 -18.64 -16.95 -26.11
C TYR A 203 -19.79 -17.79 -25.54
N PHE A 204 -20.39 -17.36 -24.43
CA PHE A 204 -21.51 -18.08 -23.79
C PHE A 204 -22.85 -17.70 -24.41
N VAL A 205 -23.68 -18.69 -24.70
CA VAL A 205 -24.96 -18.50 -25.40
C VAL A 205 -26.08 -18.26 -24.38
N GLU A 206 -26.41 -17.00 -24.15
CA GLU A 206 -27.34 -16.58 -23.10
C GLU A 206 -28.81 -16.79 -23.49
N GLY A 207 -29.43 -17.85 -22.96
CA GLY A 207 -30.86 -18.10 -23.09
C GLY A 207 -31.38 -19.26 -22.24
N ASN A 208 -32.69 -19.48 -22.30
CA ASN A 208 -33.39 -20.70 -21.85
C ASN A 208 -34.21 -21.29 -23.03
N LYS A 209 -33.76 -21.10 -24.28
CA LYS A 209 -34.46 -21.50 -25.51
C LYS A 209 -33.44 -21.89 -26.58
N ARG A 210 -33.82 -22.84 -27.44
CA ARG A 210 -33.00 -23.26 -28.59
C ARG A 210 -32.75 -22.08 -29.54
N ALA A 211 -31.51 -21.89 -29.95
CA ALA A 211 -31.07 -20.80 -30.81
C ALA A 211 -29.95 -21.26 -31.75
N THR A 212 -30.08 -20.95 -33.05
CA THR A 212 -29.00 -21.13 -34.03
C THR A 212 -28.07 -19.93 -33.97
N VAL A 213 -26.86 -20.11 -33.44
CA VAL A 213 -25.86 -19.04 -33.36
C VAL A 213 -25.00 -19.07 -34.63
N LYS A 214 -24.92 -17.95 -35.33
CA LYS A 214 -24.04 -17.77 -36.49
C LYS A 214 -22.74 -17.07 -36.10
N VAL A 215 -21.62 -17.67 -36.49
CA VAL A 215 -20.29 -17.05 -36.44
C VAL A 215 -19.84 -16.77 -37.86
N THR A 216 -19.37 -15.56 -38.16
CA THR A 216 -18.84 -15.19 -39.48
C THR A 216 -17.43 -14.62 -39.37
N ALA A 217 -16.54 -15.01 -40.28
CA ALA A 217 -15.13 -14.63 -40.32
C ALA A 217 -14.84 -13.63 -41.45
N LYS A 218 -14.01 -12.62 -41.19
CA LYS A 218 -13.58 -11.62 -42.18
C LYS A 218 -12.06 -11.42 -42.10
N ALA A 219 -11.43 -11.07 -43.22
CA ALA A 219 -10.00 -10.75 -43.22
C ALA A 219 -9.74 -9.37 -42.60
N GLN A 220 -8.73 -9.29 -41.73
CA GLN A 220 -8.18 -8.04 -41.23
C GLN A 220 -7.55 -7.23 -42.38
N PRO A 221 -7.47 -5.88 -42.28
CA PRO A 221 -6.81 -5.05 -43.29
C PRO A 221 -5.37 -5.51 -43.60
N GLY A 222 -5.06 -5.71 -44.88
CA GLY A 222 -3.78 -6.25 -45.34
C GLY A 222 -3.76 -7.77 -45.55
N TYR A 223 -4.81 -8.49 -45.13
CA TYR A 223 -5.03 -9.90 -45.39
C TYR A 223 -6.18 -10.11 -46.39
N GLN A 224 -6.27 -11.30 -46.98
CA GLN A 224 -7.41 -11.73 -47.79
C GLN A 224 -7.80 -13.17 -47.44
N ILE A 225 -9.10 -13.48 -47.43
CA ILE A 225 -9.56 -14.86 -47.21
C ILE A 225 -9.17 -15.72 -48.42
N ALA A 226 -8.63 -16.91 -48.18
CA ALA A 226 -8.31 -17.88 -49.21
C ALA A 226 -9.56 -18.26 -50.04
N SER A 227 -9.42 -18.28 -51.37
CA SER A 227 -10.53 -18.58 -52.27
C SER A 227 -11.13 -19.97 -51.97
N GLY A 228 -12.42 -20.02 -51.69
CA GLY A 228 -13.14 -21.25 -51.31
C GLY A 228 -13.03 -21.64 -49.82
N ALA A 229 -12.35 -20.87 -48.97
CA ALA A 229 -12.35 -21.11 -47.53
C ALA A 229 -13.71 -20.79 -46.91
N GLN A 230 -14.11 -21.56 -45.90
CA GLN A 230 -15.35 -21.34 -45.16
C GLN A 230 -15.23 -20.09 -44.27
N THR A 231 -16.19 -19.18 -44.39
CA THR A 231 -16.29 -17.96 -43.59
C THR A 231 -17.54 -17.89 -42.71
N GLU A 232 -18.48 -18.82 -42.81
CA GLU A 232 -19.66 -18.87 -41.94
C GLU A 232 -19.85 -20.26 -41.33
N TRP A 233 -20.19 -20.31 -40.03
CA TRP A 233 -20.60 -21.51 -39.32
C TRP A 233 -21.90 -21.21 -38.56
N SER A 234 -22.76 -22.22 -38.45
CA SER A 234 -24.04 -22.13 -37.72
C SER A 234 -24.11 -23.27 -36.71
N PHE A 235 -24.32 -22.95 -35.44
CA PHE A 235 -24.38 -23.90 -34.34
C PHE A 235 -25.77 -23.88 -33.72
N ASP A 236 -26.46 -25.02 -33.78
CA ASP A 236 -27.78 -25.21 -33.19
C ASP A 236 -27.64 -25.52 -31.69
N MET A 237 -27.77 -24.48 -30.87
CA MET A 237 -27.61 -24.58 -29.42
C MET A 237 -28.98 -24.82 -28.76
N SER A 238 -29.08 -25.84 -27.91
CA SER A 238 -30.29 -26.28 -27.21
C SER A 238 -30.90 -25.20 -26.30
N GLY A 239 -30.06 -24.34 -25.72
CA GLY A 239 -30.43 -23.41 -24.65
C GLY A 239 -30.72 -24.11 -23.31
N GLU A 240 -30.39 -25.39 -23.16
CA GLU A 240 -30.45 -26.11 -21.89
C GLU A 240 -29.38 -25.60 -20.91
N LYS A 241 -29.70 -25.70 -19.62
CA LYS A 241 -28.76 -25.46 -18.52
C LYS A 241 -28.77 -26.70 -17.63
N LYS A 242 -27.67 -27.45 -17.62
CA LYS A 242 -27.52 -28.63 -16.75
C LYS A 242 -27.01 -28.20 -15.39
N ASN A 243 -27.67 -28.65 -14.32
CA ASN A 243 -27.16 -28.45 -12.97
C ASN A 243 -26.12 -29.53 -12.68
N CYS A 244 -24.83 -29.19 -12.79
CA CYS A 244 -23.74 -30.16 -12.60
C CYS A 244 -23.47 -30.52 -11.12
N SER A 245 -24.24 -29.96 -10.17
CA SER A 245 -24.15 -30.27 -8.73
C SER A 245 -24.56 -31.71 -8.35
N GLY A 246 -24.99 -32.54 -9.31
CA GLY A 246 -25.40 -33.93 -9.08
C GLY A 246 -24.31 -34.97 -9.33
N ASP A 247 -23.48 -34.77 -10.38
CA ASP A 247 -22.42 -35.70 -10.78
C ASP A 247 -21.04 -35.26 -10.26
N SER A 248 -21.01 -34.64 -9.08
CA SER A 248 -19.76 -34.55 -8.32
C SER A 248 -19.37 -35.96 -7.87
N THR A 249 -18.35 -36.53 -8.51
CA THR A 249 -17.57 -37.61 -7.88
C THR A 249 -17.16 -37.12 -6.49
N PRO A 250 -17.30 -37.94 -5.42
CA PRO A 250 -16.93 -37.50 -4.08
C PRO A 250 -15.50 -36.95 -4.07
N PRO A 251 -15.26 -35.76 -3.46
CA PRO A 251 -13.92 -35.19 -3.45
C PRO A 251 -12.96 -36.20 -2.82
N PRO A 252 -11.74 -36.37 -3.37
CA PRO A 252 -10.80 -37.37 -2.87
C PRO A 252 -10.57 -37.16 -1.38
N ASN A 253 -10.75 -38.23 -0.59
CA ASN A 253 -10.75 -38.18 0.87
C ASN A 253 -9.54 -37.40 1.42
N GLY A 254 -9.83 -36.39 2.26
CA GLY A 254 -8.80 -35.59 2.94
C GLY A 254 -8.62 -34.16 2.44
N ARG A 255 -9.46 -33.65 1.52
CA ARG A 255 -9.35 -32.28 0.98
C ARG A 255 -10.39 -31.33 1.57
N THR A 256 -9.93 -30.23 2.17
CA THR A 256 -10.81 -29.16 2.69
C THR A 256 -10.22 -27.78 2.42
N PHE A 257 -11.10 -26.81 2.18
CA PHE A 257 -10.74 -25.41 2.05
C PHE A 257 -11.69 -24.53 2.88
N LYS A 258 -11.15 -23.48 3.47
CA LYS A 258 -11.88 -22.45 4.19
C LYS A 258 -11.24 -21.09 3.91
N ALA A 259 -12.01 -20.16 3.38
CA ALA A 259 -11.63 -18.76 3.30
C ALA A 259 -12.50 -17.92 4.24
N THR A 260 -11.90 -16.94 4.90
CA THR A 260 -12.60 -15.92 5.69
C THR A 260 -11.97 -14.55 5.47
N GLY A 261 -12.80 -13.51 5.33
CA GLY A 261 -12.35 -12.13 5.34
C GLY A 261 -12.59 -11.51 6.72
N ASP A 262 -11.55 -10.93 7.29
CA ASP A 262 -11.66 -10.05 8.46
C ASP A 262 -11.71 -8.60 7.94
N GLY A 263 -12.83 -7.91 8.19
CA GLY A 263 -13.10 -6.53 7.73
C GLY A 263 -13.74 -6.38 6.34
N PHE A 264 -13.93 -7.47 5.58
CA PHE A 264 -14.71 -7.50 4.33
C PHE A 264 -15.18 -8.93 3.99
N SER A 265 -16.20 -9.07 3.14
CA SER A 265 -16.74 -10.37 2.73
C SER A 265 -15.82 -11.13 1.76
N LEU A 266 -15.44 -12.35 2.14
CA LEU A 266 -14.68 -13.31 1.33
C LEU A 266 -15.26 -14.72 1.54
N GLN A 267 -15.69 -15.36 0.45
CA GLN A 267 -16.32 -16.69 0.47
C GLN A 267 -15.43 -17.70 -0.27
N GLY A 268 -15.16 -18.85 0.34
CA GLY A 268 -14.45 -19.96 -0.32
C GLY A 268 -15.38 -20.80 -1.19
N ASP A 269 -14.93 -21.17 -2.38
CA ASP A 269 -15.65 -22.07 -3.28
C ASP A 269 -15.53 -23.54 -2.82
N PRO A 270 -16.48 -24.42 -3.19
CA PRO A 270 -16.36 -25.86 -2.96
C PRO A 270 -15.13 -26.47 -3.66
N VAL A 271 -14.54 -27.51 -3.04
CA VAL A 271 -13.37 -28.20 -3.60
C VAL A 271 -13.73 -28.90 -4.92
N ASN A 272 -13.17 -28.43 -6.03
CA ASN A 272 -13.40 -28.98 -7.37
C ASN A 272 -12.67 -30.34 -7.53
N PRO A 273 -13.38 -31.47 -7.80
CA PRO A 273 -12.75 -32.78 -7.97
C PRO A 273 -11.81 -32.88 -9.18
N GLY A 274 -11.99 -32.05 -10.22
CA GLY A 274 -11.12 -31.99 -11.39
C GLY A 274 -9.81 -31.24 -11.16
N THR A 275 -9.76 -30.37 -10.14
CA THR A 275 -8.55 -29.61 -9.75
C THR A 275 -8.34 -29.68 -8.22
N PRO A 276 -8.16 -30.88 -7.63
CA PRO A 276 -8.25 -31.08 -6.17
C PRO A 276 -7.11 -30.44 -5.36
N ASN A 277 -6.10 -29.88 -6.04
CA ASN A 277 -4.99 -29.11 -5.49
C ASN A 277 -5.17 -27.57 -5.65
N VAL A 278 -6.25 -27.10 -6.26
CA VAL A 278 -6.56 -25.69 -6.48
C VAL A 278 -7.80 -25.33 -5.67
N PHE A 279 -7.74 -24.22 -4.93
CA PHE A 279 -8.84 -23.69 -4.15
C PHE A 279 -9.03 -22.20 -4.46
N THR A 280 -10.27 -21.79 -4.73
CA THR A 280 -10.60 -20.39 -5.05
C THR A 280 -11.46 -19.76 -3.96
N ALA A 281 -11.26 -18.47 -3.70
CA ALA A 281 -12.08 -17.70 -2.78
C ALA A 281 -12.41 -16.33 -3.37
N LYS A 282 -13.69 -15.97 -3.33
CA LYS A 282 -14.25 -14.83 -4.05
C LYS A 282 -14.64 -13.70 -3.10
N VAL A 283 -14.18 -12.50 -3.43
CA VAL A 283 -14.43 -11.24 -2.70
C VAL A 283 -15.83 -10.73 -3.01
N GLY A 284 -16.64 -10.55 -1.97
CA GLY A 284 -18.07 -10.17 -2.09
C GLY A 284 -18.34 -8.68 -2.28
N GLU A 285 -17.35 -7.82 -2.02
CA GLU A 285 -17.45 -6.35 -2.05
C GLU A 285 -16.06 -5.72 -2.19
N ASP A 286 -15.97 -4.51 -2.75
CA ASP A 286 -14.68 -3.82 -2.89
C ASP A 286 -14.01 -3.65 -1.52
N ALA A 287 -12.68 -3.87 -1.46
CA ALA A 287 -11.92 -3.93 -0.21
C ALA A 287 -10.55 -3.25 -0.33
N LYS A 288 -9.94 -2.91 0.81
CA LYS A 288 -8.52 -2.61 0.95
C LYS A 288 -7.88 -3.76 1.71
N LEU A 289 -7.05 -4.55 1.02
CA LEU A 289 -6.29 -5.65 1.60
C LEU A 289 -5.08 -5.11 2.35
N ASN A 290 -4.92 -5.43 3.63
CA ASN A 290 -3.72 -5.14 4.41
C ASN A 290 -2.73 -6.32 4.36
N TYR A 291 -3.18 -7.56 4.61
CA TYR A 291 -2.38 -8.77 4.53
C TYR A 291 -3.27 -10.03 4.51
N ILE A 292 -2.66 -11.20 4.33
CA ILE A 292 -3.32 -12.51 4.35
C ILE A 292 -2.48 -13.44 5.23
N THR A 293 -3.14 -14.34 5.96
CA THR A 293 -2.49 -15.53 6.54
C THR A 293 -3.05 -16.78 5.86
N VAL A 294 -2.19 -17.72 5.48
CA VAL A 294 -2.58 -19.01 4.92
C VAL A 294 -1.99 -20.12 5.78
N ARG A 295 -2.85 -20.97 6.34
CA ARG A 295 -2.47 -22.17 7.07
C ARG A 295 -2.81 -23.41 6.25
N ILE A 296 -1.82 -24.26 6.05
CA ILE A 296 -1.89 -25.49 5.26
C ILE A 296 -1.59 -26.64 6.21
N LYS A 297 -2.43 -27.66 6.28
CA LYS A 297 -2.18 -28.91 7.00
C LYS A 297 -2.24 -30.09 6.02
N THR A 298 -1.25 -30.97 6.07
CA THR A 298 -1.10 -32.06 5.09
C THR A 298 -0.34 -33.24 5.70
N ASP A 299 -0.50 -34.42 5.09
CA ASP A 299 0.24 -35.64 5.41
C ASP A 299 1.51 -35.82 4.56
N ALA A 300 1.92 -34.80 3.82
CA ALA A 300 3.22 -34.75 3.17
C ALA A 300 4.36 -34.98 4.18
N THR A 301 5.27 -35.90 3.86
CA THR A 301 6.51 -36.13 4.63
C THR A 301 7.50 -34.96 4.55
N PHE A 302 7.22 -33.98 3.68
CA PHE A 302 8.10 -32.87 3.34
C PHE A 302 7.24 -31.61 3.08
N LEU A 303 7.57 -30.51 3.73
CA LEU A 303 6.74 -29.30 3.78
C LEU A 303 7.47 -28.11 3.13
N ASP A 304 7.38 -27.98 1.80
CA ASP A 304 7.96 -26.84 1.07
C ASP A 304 6.94 -25.72 0.79
N PRO A 305 7.15 -24.49 1.29
CA PRO A 305 6.34 -23.32 0.97
C PRO A 305 6.35 -22.88 -0.51
N GLN A 306 7.34 -23.28 -1.32
CA GLN A 306 7.46 -22.85 -2.71
C GLN A 306 6.42 -23.52 -3.61
N HIS A 307 6.11 -24.81 -3.37
CA HIS A 307 5.07 -25.54 -4.11
C HIS A 307 3.64 -25.02 -3.85
N TYR A 308 3.40 -24.23 -2.80
CA TYR A 308 2.09 -23.64 -2.51
C TYR A 308 2.03 -22.18 -2.95
N GLN A 309 1.23 -21.83 -3.95
CA GLN A 309 1.09 -20.47 -4.46
C GLN A 309 -0.23 -19.84 -4.03
N LEU A 310 -0.25 -18.52 -3.87
CA LEU A 310 -1.46 -17.72 -3.71
C LEU A 310 -1.36 -16.52 -4.66
N THR A 311 -2.37 -16.35 -5.50
CA THR A 311 -2.54 -15.21 -6.40
C THR A 311 -3.91 -14.56 -6.20
N VAL A 312 -4.11 -13.38 -6.80
CA VAL A 312 -5.39 -12.69 -6.90
C VAL A 312 -5.45 -11.98 -8.25
N ASP A 313 -6.62 -11.94 -8.89
CA ASP A 313 -6.80 -11.45 -10.26
C ASP A 313 -7.08 -9.94 -10.36
N LYS A 314 -7.84 -9.37 -9.41
CA LYS A 314 -8.31 -7.97 -9.41
C LYS A 314 -7.82 -7.19 -8.18
N ILE A 315 -6.50 -7.08 -8.06
CA ILE A 315 -5.82 -6.18 -7.10
C ILE A 315 -5.31 -4.91 -7.80
N GLU A 316 -5.09 -3.86 -7.04
CA GLU A 316 -4.60 -2.55 -7.48
C GLU A 316 -3.40 -2.60 -8.45
N ASP A 317 -3.47 -1.81 -9.53
CA ASP A 317 -2.44 -1.73 -10.57
C ASP A 317 -1.01 -1.60 -10.02
N GLY A 318 -0.15 -2.56 -10.37
CA GLY A 318 1.25 -2.61 -9.96
C GLY A 318 1.50 -3.21 -8.56
N VAL A 319 0.46 -3.66 -7.87
CA VAL A 319 0.59 -4.44 -6.62
C VAL A 319 0.64 -5.92 -6.92
N THR A 320 1.52 -6.65 -6.23
CA THR A 320 1.56 -8.12 -6.22
C THR A 320 1.48 -8.65 -4.80
N LEU A 321 1.13 -9.93 -4.65
CA LEU A 321 1.13 -10.64 -3.37
C LEU A 321 2.51 -11.28 -3.13
N GLN A 322 3.18 -10.93 -2.04
CA GLN A 322 4.48 -11.51 -1.66
C GLN A 322 4.37 -12.32 -0.36
N LYS A 323 4.81 -13.58 -0.41
CA LYS A 323 4.92 -14.45 0.78
C LYS A 323 5.94 -13.90 1.78
N ARG A 324 5.64 -14.02 3.07
CA ARG A 324 6.49 -13.63 4.21
C ARG A 324 6.31 -14.64 5.36
N ASN A 325 7.23 -14.60 6.34
CA ASN A 325 7.16 -15.27 7.64
C ASN A 325 6.59 -16.70 7.61
N VAL A 326 7.26 -17.61 6.90
CA VAL A 326 6.77 -18.99 6.79
C VAL A 326 7.20 -19.82 8.00
N ASN A 327 6.22 -20.22 8.80
CA ASN A 327 6.36 -21.05 9.99
C ASN A 327 5.97 -22.49 9.67
N ILE A 328 6.89 -23.44 9.83
CA ILE A 328 6.66 -24.86 9.57
C ILE A 328 6.80 -25.66 10.86
N GLY A 329 5.78 -26.48 11.15
CA GLY A 329 5.73 -27.40 12.28
C GLY A 329 5.18 -28.77 11.85
N ASN A 330 5.06 -29.70 12.80
CA ASN A 330 4.64 -31.07 12.50
C ASN A 330 3.26 -31.11 11.81
N GLY A 331 3.26 -31.48 10.52
CA GLY A 331 2.06 -31.62 9.69
C GLY A 331 1.41 -30.32 9.22
N TYR A 332 2.02 -29.14 9.43
CA TYR A 332 1.46 -27.88 8.93
C TYR A 332 2.49 -26.80 8.57
N ILE A 333 2.10 -25.96 7.61
CA ILE A 333 2.76 -24.72 7.20
C ILE A 333 1.80 -23.57 7.55
N ALA A 334 2.31 -22.47 8.07
CA ALA A 334 1.60 -21.19 8.13
C ALA A 334 2.47 -20.13 7.44
N MET A 335 1.90 -19.32 6.56
CA MET A 335 2.59 -18.25 5.85
C MET A 335 1.78 -16.97 5.85
N ASP A 336 2.46 -15.83 5.98
CA ASP A 336 1.89 -14.52 5.73
C ASP A 336 2.02 -14.19 4.23
N VAL A 337 1.11 -13.39 3.69
CA VAL A 337 1.21 -12.86 2.32
C VAL A 337 0.77 -11.39 2.36
N VAL A 338 1.60 -10.49 1.84
CA VAL A 338 1.41 -9.03 1.93
C VAL A 338 1.33 -8.38 0.54
N PRO A 339 0.59 -7.27 0.38
CA PRO A 339 0.57 -6.48 -0.85
C PRO A 339 1.87 -5.68 -1.02
N VAL A 340 2.46 -5.74 -2.21
CA VAL A 340 3.77 -5.15 -2.52
C VAL A 340 3.71 -4.38 -3.83
N LYS A 341 4.08 -3.10 -3.81
CA LYS A 341 4.16 -2.21 -4.97
C LYS A 341 5.61 -1.82 -5.24
N ASN A 342 6.09 -2.03 -6.48
CA ASN A 342 7.48 -1.78 -6.86
C ASN A 342 8.53 -2.42 -5.92
N GLY A 343 8.25 -3.63 -5.41
CA GLY A 343 9.14 -4.35 -4.49
C GLY A 343 9.11 -3.88 -3.02
N LYS A 344 8.31 -2.86 -2.67
CA LYS A 344 8.09 -2.41 -1.29
C LYS A 344 6.68 -2.77 -0.83
N GLN A 345 6.54 -3.22 0.41
CA GLN A 345 5.22 -3.43 1.00
C GLN A 345 4.44 -2.11 1.08
N VAL A 346 3.13 -2.18 0.85
CA VAL A 346 2.19 -1.07 1.07
C VAL A 346 1.28 -1.38 2.26
N ASP A 347 0.85 -0.36 3.00
CA ASP A 347 0.02 -0.54 4.20
C ASP A 347 -1.34 -1.18 3.87
N SER A 348 -1.87 -0.89 2.67
CA SER A 348 -2.96 -1.64 2.05
C SER A 348 -2.93 -1.50 0.52
N ALA A 349 -3.67 -2.34 -0.18
CA ALA A 349 -3.93 -2.25 -1.61
C ALA A 349 -5.41 -2.48 -1.93
N PHE A 350 -5.95 -1.81 -2.94
CA PHE A 350 -7.33 -2.02 -3.37
C PHE A 350 -7.56 -3.43 -3.97
N LEU A 351 -8.67 -4.06 -3.61
CA LEU A 351 -9.27 -5.25 -4.21
C LEU A 351 -10.65 -4.89 -4.75
N SER A 352 -10.97 -5.30 -5.97
CA SER A 352 -12.33 -5.11 -6.48
C SER A 352 -13.28 -6.21 -6.00
N LYS A 353 -14.59 -5.89 -5.95
CA LYS A 353 -15.66 -6.87 -5.88
C LYS A 353 -15.50 -7.91 -7.00
N GLU A 354 -15.87 -9.17 -6.71
CA GLU A 354 -15.64 -10.31 -7.58
C GLU A 354 -14.16 -10.64 -7.86
N ALA A 355 -13.19 -10.08 -7.11
CA ALA A 355 -11.81 -10.58 -7.11
C ALA A 355 -11.76 -12.04 -6.61
N VAL A 356 -10.90 -12.86 -7.21
CA VAL A 356 -10.73 -14.27 -6.90
C VAL A 356 -9.30 -14.52 -6.44
N PHE A 357 -9.15 -14.85 -5.16
CA PHE A 357 -7.95 -15.46 -4.64
C PHE A 357 -7.85 -16.90 -5.16
N THR A 358 -6.70 -17.27 -5.72
CA THR A 358 -6.43 -18.65 -6.17
C THR A 358 -5.25 -19.22 -5.39
N PHE A 359 -5.51 -20.23 -4.58
CA PHE A 359 -4.47 -21.04 -3.93
C PHE A 359 -4.21 -22.30 -4.75
N THR A 360 -2.93 -22.63 -4.99
CA THR A 360 -2.53 -23.79 -5.80
C THR A 360 -1.43 -24.58 -5.11
N SER A 361 -1.59 -25.90 -4.98
CA SER A 361 -0.56 -26.82 -4.51
C SER A 361 0.07 -27.64 -5.65
N ASN A 362 1.34 -27.39 -5.93
CA ASN A 362 2.13 -28.08 -6.94
C ASN A 362 2.89 -29.29 -6.37
N LEU A 363 2.41 -29.91 -5.29
CA LEU A 363 2.94 -31.18 -4.78
C LEU A 363 2.14 -32.37 -5.31
N PRO A 364 2.77 -33.28 -6.09
CA PRO A 364 2.28 -34.64 -6.22
C PRO A 364 2.31 -35.36 -4.86
N GLN A 365 1.44 -36.36 -4.69
CA GLN A 365 1.38 -37.29 -3.54
C GLN A 365 0.73 -36.84 -2.21
N ASN A 366 0.40 -35.56 -1.99
CA ASN A 366 -0.42 -35.17 -0.82
C ASN A 366 -1.77 -35.91 -0.87
N LYS A 367 -2.13 -36.69 0.17
CA LYS A 367 -3.46 -37.33 0.23
C LYS A 367 -4.40 -36.42 0.99
N ASN A 368 -4.00 -36.00 2.19
CA ASN A 368 -4.68 -34.97 2.97
C ASN A 368 -4.11 -33.58 2.66
N LEU A 369 -4.99 -32.59 2.44
CA LEU A 369 -4.64 -31.18 2.30
C LEU A 369 -5.83 -30.32 2.79
N GLU A 370 -5.66 -29.72 3.95
CA GLU A 370 -6.57 -28.76 4.57
C GLU A 370 -5.95 -27.37 4.43
N VAL A 371 -6.69 -26.38 3.90
CA VAL A 371 -6.20 -25.01 3.73
C VAL A 371 -7.18 -24.00 4.35
N GLU A 372 -6.71 -23.22 5.32
CA GLU A 372 -7.41 -22.08 5.90
C GLU A 372 -6.72 -20.77 5.44
N LEU A 373 -7.43 -19.96 4.66
CA LEU A 373 -7.01 -18.64 4.19
C LEU A 373 -7.78 -17.55 4.93
N LYS A 374 -7.07 -16.58 5.53
CA LYS A 374 -7.68 -15.42 6.17
C LYS A 374 -7.11 -14.15 5.57
N ALA A 375 -7.95 -13.37 4.88
CA ALA A 375 -7.57 -12.08 4.33
C ALA A 375 -8.02 -10.96 5.28
N TYR A 376 -7.08 -10.10 5.65
CA TYR A 376 -7.29 -8.99 6.58
C TYR A 376 -7.34 -7.69 5.79
N GLY A 377 -8.39 -6.91 5.99
CA GLY A 377 -8.59 -5.67 5.26
C GLY A 377 -9.63 -4.77 5.89
N THR A 378 -10.12 -3.82 5.09
CA THR A 378 -11.37 -3.10 5.35
C THR A 378 -12.18 -3.05 4.07
N LYS A 379 -13.51 -3.01 4.18
CA LYS A 379 -14.38 -2.70 3.04
C LYS A 379 -14.00 -1.34 2.44
N ALA A 380 -13.67 -1.31 1.16
CA ALA A 380 -13.37 -0.08 0.46
C ALA A 380 -14.68 0.65 0.16
N THR A 381 -14.79 1.87 0.68
CA THR A 381 -15.62 2.87 0.01
C THR A 381 -15.09 3.03 -1.41
N ASN A 382 -15.91 2.67 -2.39
CA ASN A 382 -15.57 2.75 -3.81
C ASN A 382 -14.91 4.10 -4.16
N PRO A 383 -13.80 4.15 -4.92
CA PRO A 383 -13.21 5.40 -5.41
C PRO A 383 -14.02 6.02 -6.58
N ILE A 384 -15.35 6.00 -6.45
CA ILE A 384 -16.20 7.05 -6.99
C ILE A 384 -15.81 8.32 -6.21
N ASP A 385 -15.57 9.44 -6.89
CA ASP A 385 -15.30 10.72 -6.20
C ASP A 385 -16.44 10.98 -5.19
N PRO A 386 -16.17 11.03 -3.87
CA PRO A 386 -17.17 10.68 -2.86
C PRO A 386 -18.41 11.55 -2.98
N GLY A 387 -19.53 10.88 -3.28
CA GLY A 387 -20.68 11.46 -3.97
C GLY A 387 -21.09 12.82 -3.44
N ILE A 388 -21.07 13.83 -4.32
CA ILE A 388 -21.32 15.23 -3.98
C ILE A 388 -22.74 15.39 -3.41
N ILE A 389 -22.82 15.53 -2.09
CA ILE A 389 -24.07 15.71 -1.36
C ILE A 389 -24.56 17.13 -1.61
N SER A 390 -25.73 17.25 -2.23
CA SER A 390 -26.37 18.55 -2.43
C SER A 390 -26.67 19.23 -1.09
N PRO A 391 -26.62 20.58 -1.03
CA PRO A 391 -27.06 21.34 0.15
C PRO A 391 -28.45 20.91 0.62
N PRO A 392 -28.70 20.78 1.94
CA PRO A 392 -29.94 20.21 2.47
C PRO A 392 -31.18 21.10 2.22
N ASP A 393 -30.98 22.37 1.87
CA ASP A 393 -31.98 23.34 1.45
C ASP A 393 -32.19 23.38 -0.07
N GLY A 394 -31.48 22.55 -0.84
CA GLY A 394 -31.57 22.49 -2.31
C GLY A 394 -30.94 23.68 -3.04
N ALA A 395 -30.12 24.49 -2.35
CA ALA A 395 -29.52 25.70 -2.90
C ALA A 395 -28.52 25.44 -4.04
N LYS A 396 -28.97 25.53 -5.30
CA LYS A 396 -28.16 25.28 -6.52
C LYS A 396 -26.94 26.19 -6.71
N TRP A 397 -26.78 27.25 -5.92
CA TRP A 397 -25.64 28.17 -5.98
C TRP A 397 -24.55 27.83 -4.96
N VAL A 398 -24.86 27.03 -3.93
CA VAL A 398 -23.90 26.53 -2.94
C VAL A 398 -23.23 25.29 -3.52
N HIS A 399 -21.91 25.17 -3.38
CA HIS A 399 -21.20 23.97 -3.81
C HIS A 399 -21.64 22.75 -2.99
N GLY A 400 -21.80 21.59 -3.64
CA GLY A 400 -22.13 20.36 -2.92
C GLY A 400 -20.95 19.87 -2.09
N ARG A 401 -21.24 19.20 -0.96
CA ARG A 401 -20.25 18.76 0.01
C ARG A 401 -19.93 17.28 -0.13
N VAL A 402 -18.65 16.94 0.05
CA VAL A 402 -18.20 15.56 0.29
C VAL A 402 -18.68 15.12 1.67
N ALA A 403 -19.05 13.83 1.80
CA ALA A 403 -19.40 13.22 3.08
C ALA A 403 -18.28 13.42 4.11
N ASN A 404 -18.63 13.82 5.33
CA ASN A 404 -17.65 14.05 6.38
C ASN A 404 -17.21 12.71 7.00
N PRO A 405 -15.90 12.40 7.04
CA PRO A 405 -15.39 11.21 7.71
C PRO A 405 -15.82 11.13 9.18
N GLN A 406 -15.84 9.91 9.71
CA GLN A 406 -15.85 9.69 11.16
C GLN A 406 -14.42 9.85 11.69
N ILE A 407 -14.27 10.26 12.96
CA ILE A 407 -12.93 10.28 13.58
C ILE A 407 -12.44 8.83 13.68
N PRO A 408 -11.23 8.49 13.21
CA PRO A 408 -10.59 7.21 13.48
C PRO A 408 -10.61 6.92 14.99
N MET A 409 -11.08 5.74 15.37
CA MET A 409 -11.08 5.33 16.78
C MET A 409 -9.72 4.68 17.09
N SER A 410 -8.69 5.52 17.22
CA SER A 410 -7.30 5.09 17.37
C SER A 410 -6.52 5.89 18.42
N CYS A 411 -5.53 5.25 19.04
CA CYS A 411 -4.49 5.97 19.78
C CYS A 411 -3.59 6.79 18.84
N GLY A 412 -3.18 7.98 19.28
CA GLY A 412 -2.16 8.78 18.60
C GLY A 412 -2.67 9.70 17.49
N LEU A 413 -3.94 10.12 17.56
CA LEU A 413 -4.58 10.98 16.55
C LEU A 413 -3.79 12.24 16.23
N ARG A 414 -3.76 12.56 14.93
CA ARG A 414 -3.31 13.82 14.36
C ARG A 414 -4.48 14.79 14.37
N ILE A 415 -4.44 15.71 15.31
CA ILE A 415 -5.49 16.70 15.53
C ILE A 415 -4.99 18.06 15.05
N ALA A 416 -5.79 18.78 14.26
CA ALA A 416 -5.56 20.19 13.99
C ALA A 416 -6.57 21.05 14.74
N VAL A 417 -6.11 22.10 15.42
CA VAL A 417 -6.95 23.20 15.89
C VAL A 417 -6.70 24.41 15.00
N VAL A 418 -7.76 24.94 14.39
CA VAL A 418 -7.72 26.12 13.51
C VAL A 418 -8.55 27.23 14.17
N ALA A 419 -7.88 28.26 14.69
CA ALA A 419 -8.51 29.37 15.40
C ALA A 419 -8.70 30.62 14.51
N ASP A 420 -9.91 31.17 14.51
CA ASP A 420 -10.20 32.50 13.98
C ASP A 420 -9.54 33.60 14.85
N LEU A 421 -8.99 34.62 14.21
CA LEU A 421 -8.40 35.84 14.82
C LEU A 421 -8.94 37.12 14.15
N SER A 422 -10.06 37.03 13.45
CA SER A 422 -10.75 38.16 12.79
C SER A 422 -11.36 39.15 13.79
N THR A 423 -11.88 40.27 13.28
CA THR A 423 -12.30 41.42 14.10
C THR A 423 -13.49 41.14 15.01
N SER A 424 -14.35 40.15 14.72
CA SER A 424 -15.53 39.79 15.52
C SER A 424 -15.18 39.42 16.98
N LEU A 425 -14.06 38.71 17.20
CA LEU A 425 -13.57 38.28 18.51
C LEU A 425 -13.30 39.44 19.50
N ARG A 426 -13.23 40.70 19.03
CA ARG A 426 -13.16 41.90 19.89
C ARG A 426 -14.48 42.24 20.59
N TYR A 427 -15.61 41.74 20.10
CA TYR A 427 -16.98 42.12 20.53
C TYR A 427 -17.80 40.92 21.00
N ALA A 428 -17.13 39.81 21.27
CA ALA A 428 -17.69 38.63 21.91
C ALA A 428 -18.23 38.93 23.33
N ASP A 429 -18.82 37.92 23.95
CA ASP A 429 -19.26 37.92 25.36
C ASP A 429 -18.11 38.20 26.35
N VAL A 430 -16.90 37.76 26.01
CA VAL A 430 -15.63 38.01 26.70
C VAL A 430 -14.56 38.41 25.68
N ASN A 431 -13.31 38.64 26.09
CA ASN A 431 -12.21 38.80 25.14
C ASN A 431 -11.98 37.47 24.37
N GLY A 432 -12.48 37.40 23.13
CA GLY A 432 -12.48 36.17 22.34
C GLY A 432 -11.07 35.61 22.06
N PHE A 433 -10.06 36.47 21.95
CA PHE A 433 -8.67 36.06 21.72
C PHE A 433 -8.11 35.31 22.95
N GLU A 434 -8.27 35.89 24.14
CA GLU A 434 -7.77 35.26 25.39
C GLU A 434 -8.62 34.04 25.79
N ALA A 435 -9.92 34.05 25.49
CA ALA A 435 -10.79 32.89 25.68
C ALA A 435 -10.41 31.73 24.73
N THR A 436 -10.11 32.02 23.45
CA THR A 436 -9.66 31.01 22.47
C THR A 436 -8.29 30.42 22.83
N LYS A 437 -7.37 31.24 23.35
CA LYS A 437 -6.12 30.75 23.95
C LYS A 437 -6.38 29.85 25.15
N THR A 438 -7.23 30.29 26.09
CA THR A 438 -7.58 29.54 27.30
C THR A 438 -8.20 28.18 26.93
N ALA A 439 -9.07 28.15 25.93
CA ALA A 439 -9.71 26.94 25.45
C ALA A 439 -8.74 25.97 24.75
N THR A 440 -7.86 26.48 23.89
CA THR A 440 -6.84 25.64 23.24
C THR A 440 -5.79 25.16 24.24
N ASN A 441 -5.45 25.97 25.26
CA ASN A 441 -4.61 25.53 26.37
C ASN A 441 -5.27 24.43 27.21
N ALA A 442 -6.58 24.53 27.48
CA ALA A 442 -7.33 23.47 28.16
C ALA A 442 -7.43 22.18 27.33
N PHE A 443 -7.50 22.29 26.00
CA PHE A 443 -7.39 21.17 25.06
C PHE A 443 -6.00 20.52 25.12
N ILE A 444 -4.94 21.32 25.07
CA ILE A 444 -3.54 20.87 25.21
C ILE A 444 -3.31 20.16 26.56
N ASP A 445 -3.84 20.70 27.66
CA ASP A 445 -3.72 20.10 28.99
C ASP A 445 -4.50 18.79 29.13
N ALA A 446 -5.64 18.64 28.44
CA ALA A 446 -6.39 17.38 28.40
C ALA A 446 -5.73 16.33 27.49
N LEU A 447 -4.94 16.73 26.49
CA LEU A 447 -4.12 15.82 25.67
C LEU A 447 -2.74 15.51 26.28
N ALA A 448 -2.33 16.20 27.35
CA ALA A 448 -0.97 16.11 27.88
C ALA A 448 -0.60 14.67 28.33
N GLY A 449 0.56 14.19 27.87
CA GLY A 449 1.06 12.83 28.14
C GLY A 449 0.49 11.75 27.21
N THR A 450 -0.51 12.06 26.39
CA THR A 450 -1.06 11.10 25.41
C THR A 450 -0.25 11.08 24.11
N PRO A 451 -0.31 10.00 23.30
CA PRO A 451 0.43 9.92 22.03
C PRO A 451 -0.05 10.86 20.91
N ALA A 452 -1.05 11.73 21.17
CA ALA A 452 -1.62 12.62 20.15
C ALA A 452 -0.61 13.64 19.58
N GLU A 453 -0.77 13.94 18.29
CA GLU A 453 0.04 14.92 17.55
C GLU A 453 -0.82 16.14 17.18
N LEU A 454 -0.49 17.31 17.72
CA LEU A 454 -1.31 18.53 17.61
C LEU A 454 -0.72 19.55 16.62
N GLY A 455 -1.42 19.76 15.51
CA GLY A 455 -1.24 20.93 14.64
C GLY A 455 -1.99 22.14 15.20
N ILE A 456 -1.35 23.31 15.21
CA ILE A 456 -1.91 24.53 15.78
C ILE A 456 -1.89 25.60 14.71
N TYR A 457 -3.06 26.09 14.34
CA TYR A 457 -3.25 26.96 13.20
C TYR A 457 -4.13 28.14 13.57
N ASN A 458 -3.99 29.23 12.83
CA ASN A 458 -4.84 30.41 12.99
C ASN A 458 -5.14 31.06 11.63
N PHE A 459 -6.20 31.86 11.54
CA PHE A 459 -6.55 32.58 10.32
C PHE A 459 -7.33 33.87 10.63
N ALA A 460 -7.35 34.77 9.65
CA ALA A 460 -8.24 35.92 9.59
C ALA A 460 -8.45 36.27 8.10
N SER A 461 -8.05 37.44 7.58
CA SER A 461 -8.05 37.67 6.12
C SER A 461 -7.03 36.77 5.40
N THR A 462 -5.97 36.35 6.07
CA THR A 462 -4.94 35.39 5.62
C THR A 462 -4.83 34.19 6.57
N ALA A 463 -4.14 33.14 6.11
CA ALA A 463 -3.76 32.00 6.93
C ALA A 463 -2.28 31.65 6.67
N PRO A 464 -1.42 31.58 7.70
CA PRO A 464 -1.66 32.08 9.05
C PRO A 464 -2.04 33.57 9.08
N ALA A 465 -2.70 34.02 10.15
CA ALA A 465 -2.81 35.44 10.47
C ALA A 465 -1.59 35.91 11.29
N ASN A 466 -1.19 35.11 12.28
CA ASN A 466 0.02 35.28 13.09
C ASN A 466 0.95 34.08 12.85
N GLY A 467 2.06 34.29 12.12
CA GLY A 467 2.99 33.22 11.74
C GLY A 467 3.63 32.50 12.94
N ALA A 468 4.10 33.25 13.94
CA ALA A 468 4.65 32.68 15.18
C ALA A 468 3.60 31.96 16.05
N GLY A 469 2.30 32.14 15.75
CA GLY A 469 1.19 31.44 16.38
C GLY A 469 0.68 30.24 15.58
N SER A 470 1.46 29.71 14.64
CA SER A 470 1.09 28.56 13.81
C SER A 470 2.21 27.52 13.71
N THR A 471 1.85 26.27 13.47
CA THR A 471 2.76 25.19 13.06
C THR A 471 2.81 25.02 11.53
N ALA A 472 2.08 25.84 10.78
CA ALA A 472 2.12 25.86 9.31
C ALA A 472 3.56 26.12 8.80
N GLY A 473 4.08 25.19 8.01
CA GLY A 473 5.45 25.26 7.45
C GLY A 473 6.54 24.62 8.33
N ASN A 474 6.21 24.16 9.55
CA ASN A 474 7.12 23.32 10.33
C ASN A 474 7.22 21.91 9.70
N ASN A 475 8.33 21.22 9.96
CA ASN A 475 8.52 19.81 9.61
C ASN A 475 8.95 19.02 10.87
N PRO A 476 8.06 18.19 11.45
CA PRO A 476 6.65 18.00 11.10
C PRO A 476 5.78 19.25 11.40
N PRO A 477 4.58 19.35 10.78
CA PRO A 477 3.64 20.45 11.01
C PRO A 477 2.80 20.31 12.30
N TYR A 478 3.12 19.34 13.16
CA TYR A 478 2.43 19.03 14.43
C TYR A 478 3.42 18.85 15.58
N ILE A 479 2.92 18.99 16.81
CA ILE A 479 3.68 18.88 18.06
C ILE A 479 3.16 17.69 18.85
N SER A 480 4.04 16.79 19.30
CA SER A 480 3.63 15.66 20.15
C SER A 480 3.21 16.12 21.54
N MET A 481 2.01 15.74 21.97
CA MET A 481 1.48 16.03 23.32
C MET A 481 2.03 15.09 24.39
N GLN A 482 2.77 14.05 23.99
CA GLN A 482 3.32 13.01 24.86
C GLN A 482 4.42 13.51 25.81
N THR A 483 5.02 14.67 25.56
CA THR A 483 6.13 15.21 26.37
C THR A 483 5.80 16.59 26.93
N THR A 484 6.27 16.87 28.15
CA THR A 484 6.17 18.21 28.77
C THR A 484 6.83 19.29 27.92
N ALA A 485 7.87 18.96 27.15
CA ALA A 485 8.52 19.86 26.21
C ALA A 485 7.58 20.24 25.04
N GLY A 486 6.88 19.27 24.46
CA GLY A 486 5.88 19.46 23.41
C GLY A 486 4.63 20.20 23.89
N VAL A 487 4.08 19.82 25.06
CA VAL A 487 2.99 20.56 25.73
C VAL A 487 3.38 22.03 25.94
N ASN A 488 4.57 22.29 26.48
CA ASN A 488 5.07 23.67 26.65
C ASN A 488 5.32 24.39 25.31
N GLN A 489 5.68 23.67 24.24
CA GLN A 489 5.83 24.25 22.89
C GLN A 489 4.46 24.64 22.32
N ALA A 490 3.46 23.77 22.43
CA ALA A 490 2.08 24.04 22.00
C ALA A 490 1.51 25.28 22.69
N LYS A 491 1.66 25.39 24.02
CA LYS A 491 1.26 26.58 24.79
C LYS A 491 2.00 27.85 24.36
N ARG A 492 3.30 27.77 24.00
CA ARG A 492 4.05 28.92 23.45
C ARG A 492 3.53 29.36 22.08
N VAL A 493 3.11 28.43 21.21
CA VAL A 493 2.51 28.76 19.91
C VAL A 493 1.16 29.47 20.11
N VAL A 494 0.28 28.91 20.96
CA VAL A 494 -1.02 29.53 21.32
C VAL A 494 -0.83 30.92 21.94
N GLY A 495 0.21 31.12 22.76
CA GLY A 495 0.54 32.41 23.36
C GLY A 495 0.75 33.56 22.35
N ASN A 496 1.17 33.25 21.11
CA ASN A 496 1.40 34.21 20.03
C ASN A 496 0.13 34.60 19.24
N TRP A 497 -1.04 34.09 19.62
CA TRP A 497 -2.32 34.56 19.09
C TRP A 497 -2.63 35.98 19.59
N ALA A 498 -3.03 36.87 18.68
CA ALA A 498 -3.29 38.27 18.96
C ALA A 498 -4.05 38.90 17.80
N TYR A 499 -4.87 39.90 18.09
CA TYR A 499 -5.59 40.67 17.07
C TYR A 499 -4.64 41.45 16.15
N ASN A 500 -4.99 41.53 14.86
CA ASN A 500 -4.28 42.34 13.87
C ASN A 500 -5.30 43.11 13.01
N SER A 501 -5.40 44.44 13.20
CA SER A 501 -6.38 45.28 12.49
C SER A 501 -6.23 45.30 10.97
N ASN A 502 -5.03 45.02 10.46
CA ASN A 502 -4.74 44.93 9.02
C ASN A 502 -5.11 43.56 8.43
N ASN A 503 -5.57 42.62 9.27
CA ASN A 503 -5.89 41.24 8.92
C ASN A 503 -7.22 40.85 9.59
N SER A 504 -8.28 41.57 9.24
CA SER A 504 -9.50 41.72 10.05
C SER A 504 -10.74 40.93 9.59
N ALA A 505 -10.74 40.37 8.37
CA ALA A 505 -11.87 39.62 7.79
C ALA A 505 -11.78 38.12 8.10
N THR A 506 -12.77 37.34 7.66
CA THR A 506 -12.93 35.92 8.05
C THR A 506 -12.77 34.99 6.84
N ASN A 507 -11.57 34.42 6.65
CA ASN A 507 -11.21 33.61 5.47
C ASN A 507 -11.15 32.10 5.78
N TRP A 508 -12.32 31.46 5.78
CA TRP A 508 -12.43 30.01 6.06
C TRP A 508 -11.65 29.15 5.05
N GLN A 509 -11.64 29.52 3.76
CA GLN A 509 -10.86 28.81 2.74
C GLN A 509 -9.38 28.70 3.13
N ALA A 510 -8.74 29.83 3.42
CA ALA A 510 -7.33 29.85 3.78
C ALA A 510 -7.09 29.13 5.13
N GLY A 511 -8.00 29.32 6.09
CA GLY A 511 -7.97 28.66 7.39
C GLY A 511 -7.95 27.13 7.29
N LEU A 512 -8.70 26.57 6.34
CA LEU A 512 -8.73 25.13 6.03
C LEU A 512 -7.50 24.69 5.19
N GLN A 513 -7.16 25.41 4.12
CA GLN A 513 -6.09 25.01 3.19
C GLN A 513 -4.72 24.83 3.86
N GLN A 514 -4.39 25.60 4.89
CA GLN A 514 -3.10 25.50 5.59
C GLN A 514 -2.86 24.17 6.33
N VAL A 515 -3.90 23.40 6.65
CA VAL A 515 -3.74 22.13 7.41
C VAL A 515 -3.41 20.93 6.52
N LYS A 516 -3.59 21.06 5.19
CA LYS A 516 -3.47 19.97 4.21
C LYS A 516 -2.17 19.16 4.31
N ALA A 517 -1.06 19.81 4.68
CA ALA A 517 0.25 19.15 4.75
C ALA A 517 0.44 18.20 5.95
N GLY A 518 -0.45 18.20 6.96
CA GLY A 518 -0.27 17.40 8.17
C GLY A 518 -0.85 15.99 8.15
N ASN A 519 -1.72 15.67 7.16
CA ASN A 519 -2.52 14.44 7.13
C ASN A 519 -3.26 14.21 8.46
N TYR A 520 -4.10 15.17 8.84
CA TYR A 520 -4.84 15.15 10.09
C TYR A 520 -6.04 14.20 10.03
N ASP A 521 -6.32 13.52 11.13
CA ASP A 521 -7.51 12.68 11.32
C ASP A 521 -8.75 13.56 11.56
N VAL A 522 -8.58 14.66 12.30
CA VAL A 522 -9.66 15.62 12.62
C VAL A 522 -9.15 17.06 12.68
N VAL A 523 -9.95 17.98 12.15
CA VAL A 523 -9.75 19.44 12.18
C VAL A 523 -10.88 20.07 12.98
N TYR A 524 -10.57 20.65 14.14
CA TYR A 524 -11.46 21.51 14.90
C TYR A 524 -11.31 22.95 14.44
N PHE A 525 -12.37 23.51 13.86
CA PHE A 525 -12.36 24.82 13.21
C PHE A 525 -13.19 25.81 14.02
N ILE A 526 -12.53 26.71 14.77
CA ILE A 526 -13.15 27.60 15.76
C ILE A 526 -13.38 28.98 15.13
N THR A 527 -14.62 29.46 15.13
CA THR A 527 -15.00 30.76 14.55
C THR A 527 -16.34 31.25 15.11
N ASP A 528 -16.49 32.57 15.29
CA ASP A 528 -17.78 33.26 15.46
C ASP A 528 -18.22 34.01 14.20
N GLY A 529 -17.32 34.14 13.22
CA GLY A 529 -17.50 34.86 11.97
C GLY A 529 -17.98 33.96 10.84
N MET A 530 -18.84 34.51 9.97
CA MET A 530 -19.26 33.87 8.73
C MET A 530 -18.21 34.08 7.63
N PRO A 531 -18.13 33.25 6.57
CA PRO A 531 -17.08 33.38 5.55
C PRO A 531 -17.27 34.64 4.70
N THR A 532 -16.47 35.68 4.97
CA THR A 532 -16.51 36.98 4.26
C THR A 532 -15.39 37.13 3.22
N MET A 533 -14.34 36.30 3.29
CA MET A 533 -13.10 36.49 2.56
C MET A 533 -12.58 35.17 1.97
N SER A 534 -11.95 35.24 0.79
CA SER A 534 -11.33 34.09 0.10
C SER A 534 -10.39 34.53 -1.02
N SER A 535 -9.73 33.61 -1.70
CA SER A 535 -8.95 33.88 -2.92
C SER A 535 -9.79 34.54 -4.01
N THR A 536 -11.03 34.08 -4.20
CA THR A 536 -11.94 34.59 -5.23
C THR A 536 -12.49 35.97 -4.88
N ILE A 537 -12.74 36.26 -3.60
CA ILE A 537 -13.12 37.61 -3.13
C ILE A 537 -11.97 38.61 -3.30
N LYS A 538 -10.72 38.19 -3.00
CA LYS A 538 -9.52 39.03 -3.24
C LYS A 538 -9.28 39.30 -4.73
N SER A 539 -9.37 38.29 -5.59
CA SER A 539 -9.12 38.47 -7.03
C SER A 539 -10.18 39.34 -7.71
N LYS A 540 -11.44 39.26 -7.24
CA LYS A 540 -12.51 40.19 -7.65
C LYS A 540 -12.32 41.61 -7.08
N GLY A 541 -11.47 41.81 -6.07
CA GLY A 541 -11.30 43.09 -5.38
C GLY A 541 -12.57 43.51 -4.64
N ILE A 542 -13.11 42.60 -3.82
CA ILE A 542 -14.28 42.77 -2.96
C ILE A 542 -13.78 42.84 -1.50
N GLY A 543 -14.45 43.64 -0.66
CA GLY A 543 -14.17 43.74 0.77
C GLY A 543 -14.67 42.54 1.58
N GLY A 544 -14.09 42.36 2.77
CA GLY A 544 -14.37 41.23 3.66
C GLY A 544 -15.35 41.52 4.80
N GLU A 545 -16.33 42.40 4.60
CA GLU A 545 -17.24 42.83 5.67
C GLU A 545 -18.47 41.93 5.89
N PHE A 546 -18.96 41.25 4.85
CA PHE A 546 -20.19 40.43 4.90
C PHE A 546 -20.04 39.15 4.08
N VAL A 547 -20.97 38.21 4.25
CA VAL A 547 -20.91 36.89 3.60
C VAL A 547 -21.06 37.01 2.09
N GLN A 548 -20.11 36.44 1.35
CA GLN A 548 -20.11 36.42 -0.12
C GLN A 548 -20.23 34.98 -0.63
N ALA A 549 -20.98 34.76 -1.71
CA ALA A 549 -21.21 33.42 -2.25
C ALA A 549 -19.90 32.69 -2.61
N SER A 550 -18.93 33.38 -3.22
CA SER A 550 -17.62 32.78 -3.50
C SER A 550 -16.82 32.47 -2.22
N ALA A 551 -16.99 33.20 -1.12
CA ALA A 551 -16.25 32.93 0.12
C ALA A 551 -16.72 31.65 0.81
N LEU A 552 -18.05 31.41 0.82
CA LEU A 552 -18.62 30.14 1.29
C LEU A 552 -18.21 28.98 0.37
N ASN A 553 -18.35 29.12 -0.95
CA ASN A 553 -18.03 28.05 -1.90
C ASN A 553 -16.54 27.70 -1.94
N ASP A 554 -15.63 28.69 -1.94
CA ASP A 554 -14.19 28.46 -1.83
C ASP A 554 -13.83 27.68 -0.55
N ALA A 555 -14.56 27.89 0.56
CA ALA A 555 -14.37 27.18 1.82
C ALA A 555 -14.94 25.75 1.81
N ILE A 556 -16.08 25.53 1.15
CA ILE A 556 -16.63 24.18 0.91
C ILE A 556 -15.65 23.35 0.08
N ASP A 557 -15.07 23.91 -0.98
CA ASP A 557 -14.08 23.21 -1.81
C ASP A 557 -12.81 22.88 -1.03
N ALA A 558 -12.34 23.80 -0.17
CA ALA A 558 -11.21 23.55 0.73
C ALA A 558 -11.49 22.42 1.75
N ALA A 559 -12.69 22.41 2.36
CA ALA A 559 -13.09 21.35 3.28
C ALA A 559 -13.29 20.00 2.57
N ASN A 560 -13.84 20.03 1.35
CA ASN A 560 -14.01 18.85 0.51
C ASN A 560 -12.66 18.20 0.17
N GLU A 561 -11.61 18.99 -0.11
CA GLU A 561 -10.28 18.46 -0.34
C GLU A 561 -9.71 17.73 0.89
N LEU A 562 -9.94 18.23 2.11
CA LEU A 562 -9.55 17.55 3.35
C LEU A 562 -10.37 16.26 3.56
N LYS A 563 -11.70 16.32 3.41
CA LYS A 563 -12.60 15.17 3.57
C LYS A 563 -12.28 14.03 2.58
N LYS A 564 -11.88 14.35 1.35
CA LYS A 564 -11.40 13.36 0.35
C LYS A 564 -10.11 12.63 0.76
N GLN A 565 -9.33 13.19 1.69
CA GLN A 565 -8.12 12.56 2.24
C GLN A 565 -8.39 11.76 3.53
N GLY A 566 -9.64 11.72 4.01
CA GLY A 566 -10.04 11.02 5.25
C GLY A 566 -10.12 11.93 6.48
N THR A 567 -9.71 13.20 6.39
CA THR A 567 -9.80 14.16 7.49
C THR A 567 -11.25 14.55 7.79
N ARG A 568 -11.71 14.37 9.04
CA ARG A 568 -12.98 14.94 9.50
C ARG A 568 -12.85 16.44 9.77
N VAL A 569 -13.83 17.23 9.33
CA VAL A 569 -13.94 18.66 9.66
C VAL A 569 -15.05 18.86 10.70
N VAL A 570 -14.73 19.49 11.84
CA VAL A 570 -15.66 19.80 12.93
C VAL A 570 -15.65 21.30 13.22
N PRO A 571 -16.62 22.07 12.70
CA PRO A 571 -16.79 23.48 13.02
C PRO A 571 -17.31 23.65 14.45
N LEU A 572 -16.58 24.46 15.23
CA LEU A 572 -16.97 24.92 16.55
C LEU A 572 -17.44 26.38 16.40
N MET A 573 -18.75 26.51 16.14
CA MET A 573 -19.40 27.79 15.84
C MET A 573 -19.77 28.48 17.15
N VAL A 574 -19.15 29.62 17.42
CA VAL A 574 -19.36 30.39 18.65
C VAL A 574 -20.36 31.52 18.40
N ASP A 575 -21.31 31.71 19.32
CA ASP A 575 -22.37 32.72 19.17
C ASP A 575 -21.83 34.16 19.28
N LEU A 576 -21.73 34.86 18.14
CA LEU A 576 -21.52 36.31 18.08
C LEU A 576 -22.77 37.07 18.56
N THR A 577 -22.60 38.09 19.42
CA THR A 577 -23.73 38.95 19.86
C THR A 577 -23.58 40.41 19.44
N LEU A 578 -24.64 40.97 18.83
CA LEU A 578 -24.70 42.34 18.34
C LEU A 578 -25.61 43.23 19.19
N GLY A 579 -25.51 44.55 18.96
CA GLY A 579 -26.27 45.54 19.73
C GLY A 579 -25.86 47.00 19.55
N GLY A 580 -24.66 47.29 19.01
CA GLY A 580 -24.15 48.65 18.88
C GLY A 580 -24.13 49.39 20.22
N ASN A 581 -24.81 50.55 20.30
CA ASN A 581 -25.10 51.26 21.56
C ASN A 581 -26.55 51.13 22.04
N THR A 582 -27.33 50.18 21.52
CA THR A 582 -28.71 49.96 21.96
C THR A 582 -28.83 49.20 23.29
N GLY A 583 -27.72 48.67 23.81
CA GLY A 583 -27.66 47.90 25.06
C GLY A 583 -28.16 46.46 24.96
N LYS A 584 -28.74 46.06 23.81
CA LYS A 584 -29.18 44.70 23.52
C LYS A 584 -28.00 43.76 23.31
N ASP A 585 -28.21 42.46 23.53
CA ASP A 585 -27.27 41.38 23.19
C ASP A 585 -28.05 40.33 22.37
N TRP A 586 -28.12 40.51 21.04
CA TRP A 586 -28.81 39.59 20.13
C TRP A 586 -27.80 38.67 19.42
N VAL A 587 -28.04 37.36 19.46
CA VAL A 587 -27.20 36.34 18.81
C VAL A 587 -27.38 36.37 17.29
N VAL A 588 -26.28 36.33 16.54
CA VAL A 588 -26.30 36.23 15.07
C VAL A 588 -26.64 34.81 14.64
N GLU A 589 -27.91 34.58 14.29
CA GLU A 589 -28.36 33.27 13.80
C GLU A 589 -28.14 33.08 12.29
N GLN A 590 -28.20 34.15 11.50
CA GLN A 590 -28.09 34.15 10.03
C GLN A 590 -27.74 35.53 9.45
N ASP A 591 -27.23 35.58 8.22
CA ASP A 591 -27.09 36.82 7.43
C ASP A 591 -27.35 36.57 5.93
N TYR A 592 -27.52 37.65 5.15
CA TYR A 592 -27.64 37.60 3.70
C TYR A 592 -26.34 37.16 3.03
N VAL A 593 -26.41 36.14 2.17
CA VAL A 593 -25.28 35.78 1.32
C VAL A 593 -25.34 36.61 0.04
N LEU A 594 -24.31 37.42 -0.18
CA LEU A 594 -24.20 38.37 -1.27
C LEU A 594 -23.71 37.70 -2.56
N LYS A 595 -24.17 38.21 -3.72
CA LYS A 595 -23.80 37.72 -5.06
C LYS A 595 -22.45 38.28 -5.54
N ASP A 596 -21.42 38.18 -4.69
CA ASP A 596 -20.07 38.73 -4.93
C ASP A 596 -20.09 40.24 -5.29
N ILE A 597 -20.99 41.00 -4.66
CA ILE A 597 -21.19 42.42 -4.96
C ILE A 597 -20.22 43.32 -4.19
N LYS A 598 -19.85 44.46 -4.79
CA LYS A 598 -18.88 45.39 -4.20
C LYS A 598 -19.53 46.43 -3.30
N ARG A 599 -18.94 46.64 -2.13
CA ARG A 599 -19.22 47.82 -1.31
C ARG A 599 -18.66 49.05 -2.00
N ILE A 600 -19.35 50.17 -1.86
CA ILE A 600 -18.84 51.52 -2.16
C ILE A 600 -19.14 52.44 -0.96
N ASP A 601 -18.38 53.52 -0.83
CA ASP A 601 -18.54 54.43 0.31
C ASP A 601 -19.89 55.14 0.30
N LEU A 602 -20.39 55.49 1.49
CA LEU A 602 -21.70 56.07 1.70
C LEU A 602 -21.94 57.33 0.84
N GLN A 603 -20.90 58.14 0.65
CA GLN A 603 -20.93 59.40 -0.11
C GLN A 603 -20.33 59.33 -1.52
N ALA A 604 -19.82 58.17 -1.96
CA ALA A 604 -19.22 58.04 -3.30
C ALA A 604 -20.27 58.21 -4.42
N GLU A 605 -19.85 58.26 -5.68
CA GLU A 605 -20.73 57.94 -6.80
C GLU A 605 -20.85 56.41 -6.97
N VAL A 606 -21.91 55.93 -7.63
CA VAL A 606 -21.94 54.53 -8.09
C VAL A 606 -20.93 54.40 -9.24
N PRO A 607 -20.04 53.39 -9.27
CA PRO A 607 -19.08 53.24 -10.37
C PRO A 607 -19.75 53.20 -11.74
N GLN A 608 -19.06 53.70 -12.77
CA GLN A 608 -19.55 53.72 -14.16
C GLN A 608 -19.45 52.34 -14.85
N GLN A 609 -18.78 51.37 -14.22
CA GLN A 609 -18.67 49.99 -14.67
C GLN A 609 -20.00 49.26 -14.45
N THR A 610 -20.48 48.51 -15.45
CA THR A 610 -21.68 47.67 -15.35
C THR A 610 -21.54 46.66 -14.21
N GLY A 611 -22.52 46.58 -13.31
CA GLY A 611 -22.46 45.69 -12.15
C GLY A 611 -23.37 46.13 -11.00
N VAL A 612 -23.35 45.34 -9.91
CA VAL A 612 -24.15 45.60 -8.71
C VAL A 612 -23.25 46.02 -7.55
N TYR A 613 -23.64 47.10 -6.88
CA TYR A 613 -22.88 47.76 -5.82
C TYR A 613 -23.79 48.05 -4.62
N TYR A 614 -23.24 48.05 -3.40
CA TYR A 614 -24.01 48.37 -2.19
C TYR A 614 -23.32 49.38 -1.28
N ARG A 615 -24.12 50.06 -0.46
CA ARG A 615 -23.72 50.97 0.60
C ARG A 615 -24.36 50.54 1.90
N ILE A 616 -23.62 50.73 3.00
CA ILE A 616 -24.14 50.60 4.35
C ILE A 616 -24.08 51.94 5.08
N ASN A 617 -25.08 52.22 5.93
CA ASN A 617 -25.10 53.36 6.83
C ASN A 617 -25.28 52.88 8.28
N SER A 618 -24.17 52.44 8.88
CA SER A 618 -24.08 51.95 10.26
C SER A 618 -24.36 53.01 11.34
N GLY A 619 -24.38 54.30 10.97
CA GLY A 619 -24.70 55.40 11.89
C GLY A 619 -26.18 55.51 12.26
N ILE A 620 -27.08 54.95 11.42
CA ILE A 620 -28.53 55.10 11.56
C ILE A 620 -29.03 54.47 12.86
N GLN A 621 -29.54 55.30 13.76
CA GLN A 621 -30.02 54.96 15.09
C GLN A 621 -30.90 53.70 15.12
N GLY A 622 -31.89 53.60 14.23
CA GLY A 622 -32.81 52.46 14.17
C GLY A 622 -32.16 51.12 13.79
N ALA A 623 -31.01 51.12 13.12
CA ALA A 623 -30.32 49.91 12.67
C ALA A 623 -29.10 49.50 13.53
N ARG A 624 -28.76 50.27 14.58
CA ARG A 624 -27.53 50.03 15.37
C ARG A 624 -27.48 48.70 16.10
N GLU A 625 -28.61 48.00 16.27
CA GLU A 625 -28.63 46.62 16.78
C GLU A 625 -27.87 45.64 15.88
N ALA A 626 -27.68 45.99 14.60
CA ALA A 626 -26.91 45.23 13.62
C ALA A 626 -25.41 45.58 13.61
N ASN A 627 -24.96 46.44 14.51
CA ASN A 627 -23.54 46.78 14.69
C ASN A 627 -22.92 45.93 15.80
N TYR A 628 -21.59 45.76 15.73
CA TYR A 628 -20.80 45.18 16.81
C TYR A 628 -21.09 45.86 18.15
N ASN A 629 -21.22 45.04 19.19
CA ASN A 629 -21.62 45.44 20.52
C ASN A 629 -20.38 45.78 21.35
N ASP A 630 -20.17 47.07 21.61
CA ASP A 630 -19.04 47.49 22.45
C ASP A 630 -19.38 47.24 23.93
N LYS A 631 -18.98 46.05 24.40
CA LYS A 631 -19.25 45.58 25.77
C LYS A 631 -18.55 46.44 26.82
N GLU A 632 -17.31 46.85 26.56
CA GLU A 632 -16.49 47.64 27.50
C GLU A 632 -17.08 49.04 27.76
N ARG A 633 -17.63 49.68 26.72
CA ARG A 633 -18.25 51.02 26.81
C ARG A 633 -19.77 50.97 26.94
N LYS A 634 -20.40 49.79 27.05
CA LYS A 634 -21.86 49.60 27.00
C LYS A 634 -22.62 50.56 27.92
N GLY A 635 -23.55 51.33 27.36
CA GLY A 635 -24.37 52.30 28.10
C GLY A 635 -23.74 53.67 28.35
N THR A 636 -22.47 53.89 28.02
CA THR A 636 -21.84 55.23 28.10
C THR A 636 -22.23 56.15 26.93
N PRO A 637 -22.07 57.48 27.04
CA PRO A 637 -22.20 58.40 25.90
C PRO A 637 -21.25 58.11 24.73
N GLN A 638 -20.13 57.41 24.99
CA GLN A 638 -19.12 56.98 24.02
C GLN A 638 -19.31 55.53 23.56
N SER A 639 -20.45 54.91 23.88
CA SER A 639 -20.76 53.52 23.56
C SER A 639 -21.04 53.29 22.07
N GLY A 640 -20.80 52.06 21.62
CA GLY A 640 -21.19 51.54 20.31
C GLY A 640 -20.24 51.94 19.19
N GLU A 641 -19.46 50.97 18.71
CA GLU A 641 -18.77 51.13 17.43
C GLU A 641 -19.80 51.17 16.27
N LEU A 642 -19.60 52.06 15.31
CA LEU A 642 -20.46 52.20 14.13
C LEU A 642 -19.99 51.27 12.99
N ILE A 643 -19.72 50.02 13.34
CA ILE A 643 -19.32 48.96 12.41
C ILE A 643 -20.46 47.95 12.33
N MET A 644 -21.13 47.90 11.17
CA MET A 644 -22.22 46.96 10.90
C MET A 644 -21.64 45.56 10.66
N ALA A 645 -22.23 44.56 11.31
CA ALA A 645 -21.75 43.18 11.33
C ALA A 645 -22.80 42.14 10.89
N ASN A 646 -24.06 42.57 10.67
CA ASN A 646 -25.10 41.73 10.10
C ASN A 646 -25.98 42.54 9.14
N LEU A 647 -25.97 42.19 7.86
CA LEU A 647 -26.64 42.95 6.81
C LEU A 647 -28.17 42.74 6.81
N GLU A 648 -28.61 41.55 7.16
CA GLU A 648 -30.01 41.13 7.24
C GLU A 648 -30.77 41.90 8.32
N ARG A 649 -30.21 41.96 9.54
CA ARG A 649 -30.72 42.74 10.67
C ARG A 649 -30.77 44.22 10.34
N ALA A 650 -29.73 44.77 9.71
CA ALA A 650 -29.69 46.18 9.31
C ALA A 650 -30.79 46.52 8.28
N ALA A 651 -30.95 45.69 7.26
CA ALA A 651 -31.96 45.86 6.23
C ALA A 651 -33.39 45.73 6.77
N LYS A 652 -33.64 44.81 7.72
CA LYS A 652 -34.94 44.65 8.40
C LYS A 652 -35.28 45.85 9.30
N LEU A 653 -34.30 46.37 10.04
CA LEU A 653 -34.52 47.46 11.01
C LEU A 653 -34.63 48.85 10.39
N ALA A 654 -33.92 49.12 9.29
CA ALA A 654 -34.08 50.37 8.54
C ALA A 654 -34.06 50.12 7.02
N PRO A 655 -35.18 49.60 6.46
CA PRO A 655 -35.31 49.28 5.04
C PRO A 655 -34.96 50.47 4.14
N ASN A 656 -34.21 50.21 3.06
CA ASN A 656 -33.72 51.20 2.08
C ASN A 656 -32.89 52.37 2.66
N ARG A 657 -32.51 52.31 3.94
CA ARG A 657 -31.78 53.37 4.66
C ARG A 657 -30.44 52.88 5.21
N ALA A 658 -30.43 51.75 5.93
CA ALA A 658 -29.19 51.18 6.47
C ALA A 658 -28.43 50.34 5.44
N LEU A 659 -29.14 49.72 4.49
CA LEU A 659 -28.61 49.13 3.26
C LEU A 659 -29.24 49.86 2.05
N GLN A 660 -28.41 50.14 1.05
CA GLN A 660 -28.84 50.57 -0.28
C GLN A 660 -28.05 49.81 -1.34
N VAL A 661 -28.72 49.27 -2.37
CA VAL A 661 -28.11 48.51 -3.46
C VAL A 661 -28.45 49.16 -4.79
N PHE A 662 -27.47 49.23 -5.69
CA PHE A 662 -27.52 49.92 -6.97
C PHE A 662 -27.03 48.98 -8.07
N GLU A 663 -27.74 48.97 -9.19
CA GLU A 663 -27.35 48.31 -10.43
C GLU A 663 -26.92 49.39 -11.43
N ARG A 664 -25.67 49.32 -11.92
CA ARG A 664 -25.23 50.05 -13.10
C ARG A 664 -25.56 49.20 -14.32
N THR A 665 -26.53 49.65 -15.11
CA THR A 665 -27.00 48.95 -16.32
C THR A 665 -26.08 49.22 -17.51
N SER A 666 -26.19 48.39 -18.56
CA SER A 666 -25.32 48.44 -19.75
C SER A 666 -25.46 49.71 -20.61
N ASP A 667 -26.55 50.47 -20.43
CA ASP A 667 -26.75 51.80 -21.01
C ASP A 667 -26.22 52.94 -20.11
N GLY A 668 -25.48 52.59 -19.06
CA GLY A 668 -24.83 53.53 -18.15
C GLY A 668 -25.76 54.12 -17.09
N LYS A 669 -27.05 53.75 -16.99
CA LYS A 669 -27.92 54.24 -15.92
C LYS A 669 -27.60 53.56 -14.57
N SER A 670 -27.85 54.27 -13.47
CA SER A 670 -27.75 53.72 -12.10
C SER A 670 -29.16 53.60 -11.52
N VAL A 671 -29.57 52.38 -11.18
CA VAL A 671 -30.92 52.07 -10.68
C VAL A 671 -30.82 51.53 -9.25
N THR A 672 -31.62 52.06 -8.32
CA THR A 672 -31.71 51.50 -6.96
C THR A 672 -32.50 50.19 -7.00
N VAL A 673 -31.87 49.09 -6.58
CA VAL A 673 -32.41 47.72 -6.63
C VAL A 673 -32.49 47.06 -5.25
N THR A 674 -32.38 47.82 -4.16
CA THR A 674 -32.39 47.31 -2.77
C THR A 674 -33.54 46.35 -2.47
N SER A 675 -34.76 46.65 -2.93
CA SER A 675 -35.95 45.81 -2.74
C SER A 675 -36.00 44.59 -3.66
N ASP A 676 -35.28 44.60 -4.78
CA ASP A 676 -35.13 43.45 -5.68
C ASP A 676 -33.95 42.59 -5.20
N MET A 677 -34.17 41.89 -4.08
CA MET A 677 -33.20 40.98 -3.48
C MET A 677 -32.65 39.95 -4.46
N SER A 678 -33.43 39.57 -5.48
CA SER A 678 -33.04 38.59 -6.49
C SER A 678 -31.81 39.01 -7.30
N LYS A 679 -31.54 40.32 -7.41
CA LYS A 679 -30.36 40.85 -8.13
C LYS A 679 -29.07 40.78 -7.34
N TRP A 680 -29.12 40.74 -6.00
CA TRP A 680 -27.96 41.07 -5.18
C TRP A 680 -27.65 40.12 -4.02
N THR A 681 -28.61 39.30 -3.59
CA THR A 681 -28.41 38.25 -2.58
C THR A 681 -29.08 36.94 -2.99
N TYR A 682 -28.61 35.83 -2.44
CA TYR A 682 -29.31 34.54 -2.51
C TYR A 682 -30.32 34.33 -1.37
N GLY A 683 -30.51 35.33 -0.50
CA GLY A 683 -31.30 35.23 0.72
C GLY A 683 -30.43 35.05 1.97
N ALA A 684 -31.07 34.85 3.11
CA ALA A 684 -30.38 34.61 4.38
C ALA A 684 -29.92 33.14 4.47
N ARG A 685 -28.73 32.90 5.04
CA ARG A 685 -28.22 31.57 5.39
C ARG A 685 -27.79 31.54 6.85
N SER A 686 -28.14 30.49 7.58
CA SER A 686 -27.82 30.40 9.00
C SER A 686 -26.37 30.03 9.28
N VAL A 687 -25.85 30.53 10.40
CA VAL A 687 -24.48 30.30 10.87
C VAL A 687 -24.22 28.79 11.04
N LYS A 688 -25.19 28.06 11.60
CA LYS A 688 -25.18 26.60 11.68
C LYS A 688 -25.07 25.94 10.30
N LEU A 689 -25.90 26.35 9.34
CA LEU A 689 -25.94 25.72 8.01
C LEU A 689 -24.62 25.97 7.23
N MET A 690 -24.01 27.15 7.34
CA MET A 690 -22.69 27.42 6.74
C MET A 690 -21.60 26.54 7.36
N GLY A 691 -21.64 26.28 8.67
CA GLY A 691 -20.79 25.27 9.30
C GLY A 691 -21.04 23.87 8.70
N GLU A 692 -22.30 23.45 8.60
CA GLU A 692 -22.67 22.14 8.05
C GLU A 692 -22.31 22.00 6.56
N ASP A 693 -22.27 23.08 5.78
CA ASP A 693 -21.84 23.05 4.38
C ASP A 693 -20.37 22.61 4.24
N ILE A 694 -19.47 23.12 5.10
CA ILE A 694 -18.06 22.69 5.12
C ILE A 694 -17.88 21.30 5.76
N SER A 695 -18.71 20.92 6.74
CA SER A 695 -18.67 19.62 7.41
C SER A 695 -19.71 18.63 6.84
N GLY A 696 -20.81 18.45 7.54
CA GLY A 696 -21.96 17.59 7.26
C GLY A 696 -23.12 17.91 8.21
N ALA A 697 -24.31 17.36 7.95
CA ALA A 697 -25.48 17.63 8.81
C ALA A 697 -25.30 17.00 10.20
N GLY A 698 -25.41 17.80 11.25
CA GLY A 698 -25.15 17.38 12.64
C GLY A 698 -23.67 17.37 13.06
N ASP A 699 -22.73 17.64 12.15
CA ASP A 699 -21.28 17.64 12.46
C ASP A 699 -20.75 18.96 13.05
N THR A 700 -21.60 19.98 13.11
CA THR A 700 -21.27 21.32 13.63
C THR A 700 -21.70 21.46 15.09
N VAL A 701 -20.75 21.84 15.95
CA VAL A 701 -20.99 22.15 17.36
C VAL A 701 -21.30 23.65 17.49
N ARG A 702 -22.38 23.99 18.18
CA ARG A 702 -22.68 25.38 18.60
C ARG A 702 -22.19 25.59 20.03
N ILE A 703 -21.68 26.78 20.33
CA ILE A 703 -21.15 27.18 21.64
C ILE A 703 -21.72 28.57 21.98
N GLU A 704 -22.38 28.73 23.12
CA GLU A 704 -23.10 29.96 23.48
C GLU A 704 -22.15 31.03 24.06
N GLY A 705 -21.18 31.45 23.25
CA GLY A 705 -20.16 32.45 23.60
C GLY A 705 -18.78 31.85 23.93
N TYR A 706 -17.75 32.67 23.80
CA TYR A 706 -16.36 32.29 24.02
C TYR A 706 -16.07 31.92 25.48
N GLY A 707 -16.86 32.41 26.44
CA GLY A 707 -16.80 31.99 27.85
C GLY A 707 -17.06 30.49 28.05
N GLN A 708 -17.84 29.85 27.17
CA GLN A 708 -18.11 28.40 27.23
C GLN A 708 -17.06 27.55 26.48
N LEU A 709 -16.37 28.14 25.49
CA LEU A 709 -15.47 27.42 24.56
C LEU A 709 -14.41 26.58 25.27
N ALA A 710 -13.88 27.03 26.41
CA ALA A 710 -12.85 26.31 27.16
C ALA A 710 -13.37 25.02 27.82
N ALA A 711 -14.62 25.00 28.29
CA ALA A 711 -15.24 23.79 28.80
C ALA A 711 -15.49 22.80 27.64
N GLN A 712 -16.05 23.27 26.53
CA GLN A 712 -16.34 22.43 25.36
C GLN A 712 -15.06 21.81 24.76
N MET A 713 -14.00 22.60 24.57
CA MET A 713 -12.72 22.10 24.07
C MET A 713 -12.10 21.07 25.01
N LYS A 714 -12.15 21.29 26.33
CA LYS A 714 -11.68 20.31 27.31
C LYS A 714 -12.46 18.99 27.21
N THR A 715 -13.79 19.03 27.13
CA THR A 715 -14.65 17.84 26.96
C THR A 715 -14.28 17.07 25.70
N ILE A 716 -14.13 17.75 24.55
CA ILE A 716 -13.72 17.12 23.28
C ILE A 716 -12.38 16.38 23.44
N ALA A 717 -11.37 17.00 24.04
CA ALA A 717 -10.08 16.35 24.28
C ALA A 717 -10.17 15.17 25.27
N GLN A 718 -11.06 15.23 26.27
CA GLN A 718 -11.33 14.10 27.15
C GLN A 718 -11.99 12.93 26.40
N GLU A 719 -13.01 13.18 25.58
CA GLU A 719 -13.67 12.15 24.75
C GLU A 719 -12.73 11.47 23.74
N LEU A 720 -11.72 12.19 23.24
CA LEU A 720 -10.68 11.63 22.37
C LEU A 720 -9.68 10.76 23.14
N THR A 721 -9.34 11.13 24.39
CA THR A 721 -8.32 10.43 25.19
C THR A 721 -8.89 9.26 25.99
N GLU A 722 -10.18 9.27 26.32
CA GLU A 722 -10.90 8.10 26.87
C GLU A 722 -10.95 6.91 25.89
N LYS A 723 -10.80 7.18 24.58
CA LYS A 723 -10.74 6.18 23.51
C LYS A 723 -9.33 5.67 23.19
N CYS A 724 -8.32 6.02 23.99
CA CYS A 724 -6.96 5.51 23.84
C CYS A 724 -6.47 4.91 25.16
N ASN A 725 -6.40 3.58 25.24
CA ASN A 725 -6.09 2.89 26.49
C ASN A 725 -4.57 2.71 26.75
N GLY A 726 -3.76 2.40 25.73
CA GLY A 726 -2.30 2.24 25.86
C GLY A 726 -1.54 2.19 24.53
N GLU A 727 -0.20 2.23 24.59
CA GLU A 727 0.69 2.26 23.41
C GLU A 727 1.90 1.32 23.58
N VAL A 728 2.26 0.59 22.51
CA VAL A 728 3.58 -0.06 22.36
C VAL A 728 4.38 0.66 21.30
N ILE A 729 5.66 0.92 21.55
CA ILE A 729 6.63 1.42 20.57
C ILE A 729 7.82 0.46 20.50
N VAL A 730 8.31 0.20 19.29
CA VAL A 730 9.63 -0.39 19.05
C VAL A 730 10.50 0.60 18.26
N LYS A 731 11.72 0.86 18.73
CA LYS A 731 12.76 1.59 18.00
C LYS A 731 13.86 0.63 17.55
N LYS A 732 14.14 0.62 16.24
CA LYS A 732 15.29 -0.07 15.65
C LYS A 732 16.53 0.81 15.69
N ARG A 733 17.66 0.24 16.12
CA ARG A 733 18.99 0.86 15.95
C ARG A 733 19.96 -0.08 15.27
N ILE A 734 20.98 0.49 14.66
CA ILE A 734 22.19 -0.23 14.23
C ILE A 734 23.33 0.08 15.21
N VAL A 735 24.04 -0.95 15.64
CA VAL A 735 25.20 -0.89 16.56
C VAL A 735 26.46 -1.49 15.93
N ASP A 736 27.62 -1.25 16.52
CA ASP A 736 28.86 -1.98 16.22
C ASP A 736 28.92 -3.33 16.98
N GLU A 737 29.96 -4.13 16.73
CA GLU A 737 30.22 -5.41 17.41
C GLU A 737 30.34 -5.30 18.94
N LYS A 738 30.52 -4.08 19.48
CA LYS A 738 30.67 -3.77 20.91
C LYS A 738 29.40 -3.18 21.52
N GLY A 739 28.33 -3.03 20.75
CA GLY A 739 27.06 -2.46 21.19
C GLY A 739 27.03 -0.93 21.26
N ASN A 740 28.00 -0.22 20.65
CA ASN A 740 27.94 1.24 20.49
C ASN A 740 26.97 1.60 19.36
N VAL A 741 26.15 2.63 19.52
CA VAL A 741 25.13 2.99 18.53
C VAL A 741 25.76 3.69 17.31
N LEU A 742 25.60 3.09 16.13
CA LEU A 742 26.00 3.64 14.84
C LEU A 742 24.85 4.40 14.16
N LYS A 743 23.60 3.95 14.37
CA LYS A 743 22.38 4.64 13.91
C LYS A 743 21.28 4.55 14.97
N ASP A 744 20.89 5.67 15.54
CA ASP A 744 19.79 5.74 16.51
C ASP A 744 18.41 5.90 15.83
N GLY A 745 18.05 4.94 14.95
CA GLY A 745 16.80 4.94 14.20
C GLY A 745 16.98 4.48 12.76
N GLU A 746 16.76 3.19 12.48
CA GLU A 746 16.85 2.63 11.12
C GLU A 746 15.44 2.31 10.54
N PRO A 747 15.05 2.93 9.42
CA PRO A 747 13.74 2.72 8.78
C PRO A 747 13.69 1.42 7.98
N GLY A 748 12.49 0.95 7.63
CA GLY A 748 12.31 -0.25 6.79
C GLY A 748 12.52 -1.58 7.53
N TRP A 749 12.79 -1.55 8.83
CA TRP A 749 12.82 -2.73 9.69
C TRP A 749 11.42 -3.11 10.12
N GLU A 750 11.19 -4.39 10.38
CA GLU A 750 9.84 -4.92 10.40
C GLU A 750 9.59 -5.79 11.63
N PHE A 751 8.45 -5.54 12.29
CA PHE A 751 8.10 -6.11 13.57
C PHE A 751 6.66 -6.58 13.60
N THR A 752 6.42 -7.72 14.24
CA THR A 752 5.07 -8.22 14.54
C THR A 752 4.80 -8.11 16.04
N LEU A 753 3.69 -7.48 16.41
CA LEU A 753 3.15 -7.47 17.77
C LEU A 753 1.98 -8.45 17.85
N SER A 754 1.96 -9.30 18.88
CA SER A 754 0.92 -10.30 19.11
C SER A 754 0.43 -10.28 20.57
N ALA A 755 -0.89 -10.27 20.75
CA ALA A 755 -1.54 -10.16 22.05
C ALA A 755 -2.11 -11.51 22.55
N ASN A 756 -1.36 -12.60 22.35
CA ASN A 756 -1.68 -13.93 22.88
C ASN A 756 -3.13 -14.42 22.61
N GLY A 757 -3.69 -14.04 21.46
CA GLY A 757 -5.05 -14.41 21.04
C GLY A 757 -6.17 -13.45 21.49
N GLN A 758 -5.85 -12.40 22.26
CA GLN A 758 -6.82 -11.37 22.68
C GLN A 758 -6.98 -10.31 21.57
N LYS A 759 -8.23 -10.00 21.17
CA LYS A 759 -8.52 -8.87 20.27
C LYS A 759 -8.40 -7.54 21.06
N VAL A 760 -7.17 -7.03 21.17
CA VAL A 760 -6.83 -5.80 21.91
C VAL A 760 -5.86 -4.88 21.18
N ILE A 761 -5.22 -5.32 20.09
CA ILE A 761 -4.35 -4.46 19.30
C ILE A 761 -5.24 -3.65 18.35
N ASP A 762 -5.03 -2.34 18.32
CA ASP A 762 -5.83 -1.38 17.56
C ASP A 762 -5.12 -1.05 16.24
N PRO A 763 -5.63 -1.52 15.08
CA PRO A 763 -5.04 -1.25 13.77
C PRO A 763 -5.45 0.12 13.20
N GLY A 764 -6.25 0.91 13.94
CA GLY A 764 -6.75 2.22 13.53
C GLY A 764 -8.04 2.22 12.68
N ASN A 765 -8.70 1.07 12.53
CA ASN A 765 -9.97 0.93 11.77
C ASN A 765 -11.21 0.75 12.67
N GLY A 766 -11.04 0.68 14.00
CA GLY A 766 -12.12 0.43 14.97
C GLY A 766 -12.39 -1.05 15.30
N GLU A 767 -11.84 -2.02 14.57
CA GLU A 767 -11.89 -3.44 14.91
C GLU A 767 -10.56 -3.93 15.50
N LEU A 768 -10.60 -4.43 16.74
CA LEU A 768 -9.39 -4.89 17.44
C LEU A 768 -8.93 -6.25 16.89
N VAL A 769 -7.61 -6.40 16.74
CA VAL A 769 -6.94 -7.59 16.21
C VAL A 769 -6.08 -8.28 17.27
N THR A 770 -5.73 -9.54 17.02
CA THR A 770 -4.90 -10.37 17.92
C THR A 770 -3.40 -10.26 17.63
N GLN A 771 -3.05 -9.79 16.44
CA GLN A 771 -1.69 -9.52 15.98
C GLN A 771 -1.70 -8.37 14.96
N TRP A 772 -0.67 -7.53 14.95
CA TRP A 772 -0.48 -6.51 13.92
C TRP A 772 1.00 -6.30 13.62
N ARG A 773 1.34 -6.19 12.34
CA ARG A 773 2.69 -6.12 11.80
C ARG A 773 2.95 -4.72 11.25
N LYS A 774 4.12 -4.14 11.55
CA LYS A 774 4.51 -2.79 11.11
C LYS A 774 5.96 -2.70 10.68
N VAL A 775 6.20 -1.77 9.76
CA VAL A 775 7.53 -1.33 9.32
C VAL A 775 7.92 -0.08 10.10
N THR A 776 9.21 0.11 10.39
CA THR A 776 9.73 1.29 11.05
C THR A 776 9.75 2.50 10.12
N SER A 777 9.22 3.64 10.60
CA SER A 777 9.03 4.84 9.81
C SER A 777 10.33 5.45 9.27
N SER A 778 10.25 6.00 8.07
CA SER A 778 11.32 6.77 7.42
C SER A 778 11.16 8.30 7.53
N ARG A 779 10.12 8.80 8.20
CA ARG A 779 9.98 10.23 8.50
C ARG A 779 10.95 10.62 9.61
N ASP A 780 11.35 11.88 9.69
CA ASP A 780 12.38 12.30 10.65
C ASP A 780 11.85 12.44 12.08
N GLU A 781 10.54 12.65 12.29
CA GLU A 781 9.94 12.76 13.64
C GLU A 781 9.79 11.43 14.40
N ASP A 782 9.71 10.31 13.69
CA ASP A 782 9.51 8.96 14.25
C ASP A 782 10.46 7.91 13.65
N LYS A 783 11.61 8.39 13.17
CA LYS A 783 12.60 7.64 12.40
C LYS A 783 13.05 6.35 13.07
N GLY A 784 12.90 5.25 12.35
CA GLY A 784 13.25 3.93 12.86
C GLY A 784 12.33 3.41 13.97
N THR A 785 11.13 3.99 14.16
CA THR A 785 10.14 3.49 15.12
C THR A 785 8.91 2.89 14.46
N ALA A 786 8.30 1.90 15.12
CA ALA A 786 6.98 1.36 14.84
C ALA A 786 6.12 1.48 16.12
N ARG A 787 4.84 1.81 15.99
CA ARG A 787 3.93 2.11 17.12
C ARG A 787 2.59 1.39 16.98
N TRP A 788 2.04 0.85 18.06
CA TRP A 788 0.75 0.14 18.09
C TRP A 788 -0.12 0.68 19.22
N GLY A 789 -1.40 0.97 18.92
CA GLY A 789 -2.40 1.23 19.95
C GLY A 789 -2.87 -0.08 20.59
N ILE A 790 -3.16 -0.06 21.89
CA ILE A 790 -3.66 -1.19 22.67
C ILE A 790 -4.90 -0.75 23.44
N GLN A 791 -5.98 -1.52 23.33
CA GLN A 791 -7.30 -1.17 23.84
C GLN A 791 -7.80 -2.29 24.77
N SER A 792 -7.58 -2.13 26.08
CA SER A 792 -8.01 -3.09 27.11
C SER A 792 -7.98 -2.46 28.50
N GLU A 793 -9.08 -2.55 29.26
CA GLU A 793 -9.15 -2.09 30.67
C GLU A 793 -8.38 -2.99 31.66
N LYS A 794 -7.42 -3.81 31.19
CA LYS A 794 -6.69 -4.80 31.99
C LYS A 794 -5.25 -4.92 31.51
N GLN A 795 -4.31 -5.16 32.42
CA GLN A 795 -2.90 -5.41 32.11
C GLN A 795 -2.72 -6.42 30.96
N GLN A 796 -1.74 -6.19 30.09
CA GLN A 796 -1.49 -7.03 28.91
C GLN A 796 -0.09 -7.63 28.97
N LYS A 797 0.05 -8.90 28.58
CA LYS A 797 1.34 -9.50 28.20
C LYS A 797 1.35 -9.64 26.69
N LEU A 798 2.30 -8.99 26.03
CA LEU A 798 2.40 -8.90 24.58
C LEU A 798 3.73 -9.49 24.10
N THR A 799 3.72 -10.04 22.89
CA THR A 799 4.91 -10.64 22.25
C THR A 799 5.27 -9.82 21.03
N LEU A 800 6.52 -9.37 20.97
CA LEU A 800 7.13 -8.70 19.82
C LEU A 800 8.11 -9.66 19.13
N ALA A 801 8.18 -9.61 17.80
CA ALA A 801 9.18 -10.32 17.02
C ALA A 801 9.68 -9.49 15.85
N GLU A 802 11.00 -9.44 15.68
CA GLU A 802 11.67 -8.83 14.52
C GLU A 802 11.72 -9.80 13.34
N VAL A 803 11.61 -9.27 12.12
CA VAL A 803 11.99 -9.98 10.89
C VAL A 803 13.36 -9.47 10.43
N GLN A 804 14.35 -10.37 10.39
CA GLN A 804 15.73 -10.03 10.05
C GLN A 804 15.90 -9.50 8.62
N GLN A 805 16.92 -8.66 8.45
CA GLN A 805 17.41 -8.22 7.14
C GLN A 805 18.73 -8.90 6.80
N GLN A 806 18.93 -9.21 5.52
CA GLN A 806 20.18 -9.80 5.02
C GLN A 806 21.38 -8.89 5.30
N GLY A 807 22.48 -9.45 5.78
CA GLY A 807 23.68 -8.70 6.16
C GLY A 807 23.64 -8.06 7.56
N PHE A 808 22.70 -8.46 8.40
CA PHE A 808 22.56 -8.01 9.79
C PHE A 808 22.33 -9.19 10.74
N SER A 809 22.55 -8.97 12.03
CA SER A 809 22.26 -9.94 13.09
C SER A 809 21.90 -9.23 14.40
N LEU A 810 21.10 -9.89 15.24
CA LEU A 810 20.56 -9.28 16.45
C LEU A 810 21.62 -9.13 17.54
N TYR A 811 21.73 -7.93 18.10
CA TYR A 811 22.65 -7.62 19.19
C TYR A 811 21.93 -7.71 20.54
N GLN A 812 22.11 -8.84 21.23
CA GLN A 812 21.54 -9.01 22.57
C GLN A 812 22.26 -8.15 23.61
N ARG A 813 21.50 -7.39 24.40
CA ARG A 813 22.01 -6.70 25.60
C ARG A 813 21.65 -7.53 26.83
N GLU A 814 22.62 -7.85 27.68
CA GLU A 814 22.39 -8.62 28.91
C GLU A 814 21.73 -10.01 28.64
N GLY A 815 21.97 -10.59 27.45
CA GLY A 815 21.32 -11.82 26.97
C GLY A 815 19.85 -11.67 26.55
N LYS A 816 19.37 -10.42 26.39
CA LYS A 816 17.99 -10.10 26.01
C LYS A 816 17.89 -9.55 24.59
N ASN A 817 16.83 -9.95 23.89
CA ASN A 817 16.58 -9.53 22.50
C ASN A 817 16.16 -8.05 22.37
N ALA A 818 15.79 -7.39 23.48
CA ALA A 818 15.44 -5.99 23.53
C ALA A 818 15.74 -5.39 24.90
N VAL A 819 15.79 -4.06 24.98
CA VAL A 819 15.66 -3.30 26.24
C VAL A 819 14.34 -2.54 26.19
N CYS A 820 13.45 -2.79 27.14
CA CYS A 820 12.14 -2.13 27.21
C CYS A 820 12.00 -1.27 28.47
N GLU A 821 11.27 -0.17 28.32
CA GLU A 821 10.89 0.74 29.39
C GLU A 821 9.37 0.92 29.41
N GLU A 822 8.78 1.04 30.59
CA GLU A 822 7.38 1.42 30.80
C GLU A 822 7.31 2.89 31.21
N THR A 823 6.43 3.66 30.56
CA THR A 823 6.09 5.04 30.92
C THR A 823 4.66 5.11 31.45
N ARG A 824 4.49 5.73 32.63
CA ARG A 824 3.20 6.01 33.29
C ARG A 824 3.31 7.27 34.13
N ASP A 825 2.26 8.11 34.08
CA ASP A 825 2.14 9.34 34.88
C ASP A 825 3.36 10.30 34.77
N GLY A 826 4.02 10.30 33.61
CA GLY A 826 5.25 11.07 33.33
C GLY A 826 6.55 10.44 33.85
N SER A 827 6.50 9.33 34.58
CA SER A 827 7.65 8.54 35.02
C SER A 827 7.97 7.42 34.03
N THR A 828 9.25 7.06 33.89
CA THR A 828 9.71 5.96 33.02
C THR A 828 10.64 5.02 33.78
N THR A 829 10.45 3.70 33.61
CA THR A 829 11.22 2.65 34.31
C THR A 829 11.60 1.50 33.37
N LYS A 830 12.83 0.96 33.48
CA LYS A 830 13.24 -0.25 32.74
C LYS A 830 12.45 -1.47 33.23
N ILE A 831 11.82 -2.20 32.31
CA ILE A 831 11.00 -3.39 32.60
C ILE A 831 11.66 -4.68 32.08
N PRO A 832 11.41 -5.84 32.70
CA PRO A 832 11.98 -7.11 32.25
C PRO A 832 11.36 -7.59 30.94
N VAL A 833 12.17 -8.27 30.12
CA VAL A 833 11.72 -8.99 28.92
C VAL A 833 12.13 -10.45 28.97
N GLU A 834 11.33 -11.31 28.34
CA GLU A 834 11.59 -12.75 28.19
C GLU A 834 11.77 -13.06 26.69
N ASN A 835 12.91 -13.60 26.26
CA ASN A 835 13.14 -13.91 24.84
C ASN A 835 12.18 -15.04 24.38
N VAL A 836 11.69 -14.95 23.14
CA VAL A 836 10.82 -15.94 22.50
C VAL A 836 11.41 -16.28 21.14
N GLY A 837 12.08 -17.43 21.06
CA GLY A 837 12.91 -17.77 19.89
C GLY A 837 14.08 -16.81 19.71
N GLU A 838 14.64 -16.78 18.50
CA GLU A 838 15.85 -16.04 18.19
C GLU A 838 15.62 -14.52 18.12
N PHE A 839 14.53 -14.08 17.50
CA PHE A 839 14.24 -12.65 17.21
C PHE A 839 13.04 -12.06 17.97
N GLY A 840 12.43 -12.84 18.87
CA GLY A 840 11.23 -12.43 19.62
C GLY A 840 11.48 -12.20 21.10
N PHE A 841 10.54 -11.50 21.75
CA PHE A 841 10.51 -11.28 23.18
C PHE A 841 9.09 -10.95 23.67
N THR A 842 8.76 -11.28 24.91
CA THR A 842 7.55 -10.78 25.58
C THR A 842 7.84 -9.60 26.49
N VAL A 843 6.82 -8.76 26.65
CA VAL A 843 6.83 -7.58 27.52
C VAL A 843 5.46 -7.43 28.18
N ASN A 844 5.43 -6.92 29.41
CA ASN A 844 4.20 -6.65 30.16
C ASN A 844 3.88 -5.15 30.10
N MET A 845 2.62 -4.81 29.85
CA MET A 845 2.04 -3.48 30.07
C MET A 845 1.16 -3.55 31.31
N SER A 846 1.50 -2.82 32.36
CA SER A 846 0.68 -2.69 33.56
C SER A 846 -0.60 -1.88 33.28
N GLU A 847 -1.64 -2.07 34.08
CA GLU A 847 -2.87 -1.27 34.08
C GLU A 847 -2.99 -0.51 35.41
N LYS A 848 -3.71 0.62 35.38
CA LYS A 848 -4.11 1.42 36.55
C LYS A 848 -5.32 2.27 36.12
N ASP A 849 -6.34 2.36 36.96
CA ASP A 849 -7.53 3.19 36.73
C ASP A 849 -8.20 2.93 35.35
N LYS A 850 -8.22 1.66 34.92
CA LYS A 850 -8.68 1.16 33.60
C LYS A 850 -7.84 1.63 32.41
N LYS A 851 -6.66 2.22 32.63
CA LYS A 851 -5.72 2.68 31.60
C LYS A 851 -4.44 1.85 31.62
N LEU A 852 -4.03 1.36 30.47
CA LEU A 852 -2.73 0.74 30.26
C LEU A 852 -1.59 1.75 30.35
N SER A 853 -0.38 1.24 30.52
CA SER A 853 0.84 2.03 30.39
C SER A 853 1.21 2.24 28.92
N ARG A 854 2.26 3.02 28.68
CA ARG A 854 3.02 2.99 27.43
C ARG A 854 4.26 2.12 27.62
N VAL A 855 4.57 1.27 26.67
CA VAL A 855 5.82 0.49 26.63
C VAL A 855 6.65 0.91 25.42
N SER A 856 7.94 1.19 25.64
CA SER A 856 8.90 1.59 24.62
C SER A 856 10.09 0.65 24.64
N CYS A 857 10.27 -0.11 23.56
CA CYS A 857 11.32 -1.12 23.41
C CYS A 857 12.36 -0.70 22.37
N VAL A 858 13.62 -1.04 22.62
CA VAL A 858 14.74 -0.78 21.72
C VAL A 858 15.38 -2.10 21.32
N VAL A 859 15.51 -2.32 19.99
CA VAL A 859 16.04 -3.55 19.39
C VAL A 859 17.22 -3.20 18.51
N ASP A 860 18.41 -3.67 18.88
CA ASP A 860 19.68 -3.32 18.24
C ASP A 860 20.16 -4.46 17.34
N ASN A 861 20.58 -4.17 16.10
CA ASN A 861 21.32 -5.13 15.27
C ASN A 861 22.68 -4.55 14.87
N TYR A 862 23.66 -5.42 14.61
CA TYR A 862 24.91 -5.02 13.97
C TYR A 862 24.93 -5.48 12.52
N LYS A 863 25.66 -4.76 11.65
CA LYS A 863 25.91 -5.24 10.29
C LYS A 863 26.95 -6.36 10.37
N THR A 864 26.65 -7.52 9.77
CA THR A 864 27.64 -8.60 9.65
C THR A 864 28.72 -8.19 8.64
N PRO A 865 30.02 -8.42 8.92
CA PRO A 865 31.08 -8.08 7.98
C PRO A 865 30.91 -8.79 6.62
N GLU A 866 31.26 -8.09 5.53
CA GLU A 866 31.29 -8.64 4.17
C GLU A 866 32.53 -9.51 3.98
N ALA A 867 32.61 -10.62 4.72
CA ALA A 867 33.55 -11.68 4.44
C ALA A 867 33.10 -12.41 3.17
N THR A 868 34.03 -12.67 2.25
CA THR A 868 33.89 -13.73 1.25
C THR A 868 34.44 -15.04 1.83
N GLY A 869 33.91 -16.15 1.36
CA GLY A 869 34.53 -17.45 1.56
C GLY A 869 34.08 -18.44 0.51
N LYS A 870 34.88 -19.48 0.35
CA LYS A 870 34.64 -20.56 -0.60
C LYS A 870 34.82 -21.88 0.15
N LEU A 871 33.74 -22.62 0.30
CA LEU A 871 33.79 -23.97 0.83
C LEU A 871 33.97 -24.95 -0.33
N THR A 872 35.09 -25.66 -0.34
CA THR A 872 35.40 -26.73 -1.30
C THR A 872 35.13 -28.08 -0.66
N PHE A 873 34.41 -28.95 -1.38
CA PHE A 873 34.09 -30.30 -0.93
C PHE A 873 35.10 -31.28 -1.53
N LYS A 874 35.54 -32.26 -0.74
CA LYS A 874 36.36 -33.39 -1.18
C LYS A 874 35.67 -34.69 -0.82
N LYS A 875 35.79 -35.70 -1.70
CA LYS A 875 35.38 -37.07 -1.37
C LYS A 875 36.61 -37.92 -1.07
N ALA A 876 36.50 -38.83 -0.13
CA ALA A 876 37.50 -39.84 0.13
C ALA A 876 36.87 -41.23 0.36
N GLN A 877 37.72 -42.25 0.23
CA GLN A 877 37.50 -43.59 0.78
C GLN A 877 38.30 -43.75 2.09
N TYR A 878 37.70 -44.38 3.09
CA TYR A 878 38.34 -44.82 4.33
C TYR A 878 38.66 -46.31 4.22
N VAL A 879 39.95 -46.67 4.25
CA VAL A 879 40.44 -48.04 4.09
C VAL A 879 41.56 -48.28 5.09
N ASP A 880 41.39 -49.29 5.96
CA ASP A 880 42.40 -49.80 6.89
C ASP A 880 43.11 -48.76 7.80
N GLY A 881 42.47 -47.61 8.01
CA GLY A 881 42.96 -46.50 8.83
C GLY A 881 43.43 -45.27 8.04
N GLU A 882 43.59 -45.39 6.72
CA GLU A 882 44.00 -44.30 5.82
C GLU A 882 42.80 -43.70 5.05
N ILE A 883 42.91 -42.40 4.76
CA ILE A 883 41.94 -41.63 3.96
C ILE A 883 42.55 -41.38 2.58
N THR A 884 42.02 -41.99 1.53
CA THR A 884 42.41 -41.69 0.14
C THR A 884 41.38 -40.79 -0.52
N GLU A 885 41.80 -39.60 -0.98
CA GLU A 885 40.95 -38.70 -1.75
C GLU A 885 40.55 -39.29 -3.11
N LEU A 886 39.36 -38.92 -3.61
CA LEU A 886 38.78 -39.37 -4.88
C LEU A 886 38.51 -38.15 -5.78
N GLU A 887 39.08 -38.16 -6.99
CA GLU A 887 38.82 -37.14 -8.02
C GLU A 887 37.33 -37.08 -8.41
N GLY A 888 36.82 -35.90 -8.76
CA GLY A 888 35.44 -35.74 -9.26
C GLY A 888 34.37 -36.12 -8.22
N LEU A 889 34.66 -35.92 -6.93
CA LEU A 889 33.94 -36.47 -5.78
C LEU A 889 33.69 -38.00 -5.86
N GLY A 890 34.47 -38.76 -6.64
CA GLY A 890 34.20 -40.17 -6.93
C GLY A 890 32.85 -40.43 -7.64
N GLY A 891 32.19 -39.40 -8.16
CA GLY A 891 30.83 -39.45 -8.69
C GLY A 891 29.71 -39.31 -7.64
N ALA A 892 30.02 -38.92 -6.40
CA ALA A 892 29.05 -38.68 -5.33
C ALA A 892 28.19 -37.42 -5.53
N THR A 893 27.14 -37.26 -4.70
CA THR A 893 26.30 -36.06 -4.65
C THR A 893 25.93 -35.74 -3.20
N PHE A 894 26.04 -34.47 -2.81
CA PHE A 894 25.66 -33.97 -1.48
C PHE A 894 24.54 -32.93 -1.55
N GLU A 895 23.80 -32.80 -0.46
CA GLU A 895 22.80 -31.77 -0.22
C GLU A 895 23.02 -31.13 1.15
N ILE A 896 23.06 -29.80 1.21
CA ILE A 896 23.36 -29.03 2.42
C ILE A 896 22.10 -28.33 2.94
N TYR A 897 21.80 -28.50 4.22
CA TYR A 897 20.65 -27.91 4.91
C TYR A 897 21.10 -27.08 6.13
N PRO A 898 20.33 -26.05 6.56
CA PRO A 898 20.59 -25.39 7.85
C PRO A 898 20.28 -26.35 9.02
N ALA A 899 20.71 -26.02 10.23
CA ALA A 899 20.36 -26.75 11.44
C ALA A 899 19.16 -26.12 12.17
N LYS A 900 18.23 -26.95 12.64
CA LYS A 900 17.11 -26.59 13.51
C LYS A 900 16.84 -27.71 14.51
N ASP A 901 16.68 -27.38 15.78
CA ASP A 901 16.47 -28.33 16.89
C ASP A 901 17.48 -29.51 16.92
N GLY A 902 18.73 -29.24 16.52
CA GLY A 902 19.81 -30.23 16.44
C GLY A 902 19.73 -31.20 15.26
N LYS A 903 18.96 -30.88 14.21
CA LYS A 903 18.71 -31.71 13.01
C LYS A 903 18.77 -30.86 11.73
N PRO A 904 18.84 -31.48 10.52
CA PRO A 904 18.72 -30.75 9.27
C PRO A 904 17.34 -30.10 9.14
N ASP A 905 17.28 -28.82 8.77
CA ASP A 905 16.04 -28.10 8.53
C ASP A 905 15.59 -28.22 7.08
N TYR A 906 14.70 -29.18 6.85
CA TYR A 906 14.07 -29.43 5.55
C TYR A 906 12.98 -28.41 5.17
N SER A 907 12.65 -27.43 6.03
CA SER A 907 11.55 -26.47 5.81
C SER A 907 11.71 -25.56 4.60
N ALA A 908 12.94 -25.37 4.11
CA ALA A 908 13.22 -24.61 2.89
C ALA A 908 12.84 -25.34 1.59
N GLY A 909 12.45 -26.62 1.65
CA GLY A 909 11.92 -27.36 0.51
C GLY A 909 12.93 -27.80 -0.57
N LYS A 910 14.16 -27.31 -0.45
CA LYS A 910 15.33 -27.65 -1.24
C LYS A 910 16.55 -27.48 -0.34
N PRO A 911 17.66 -28.17 -0.59
CA PRO A 911 18.90 -27.82 0.08
C PRO A 911 19.32 -26.39 -0.27
N LEU A 912 20.06 -25.76 0.63
CA LEU A 912 20.74 -24.48 0.37
C LEU A 912 21.71 -24.62 -0.81
N TRP A 913 22.39 -25.78 -0.88
CA TRP A 913 23.32 -26.13 -1.94
C TRP A 913 23.23 -27.63 -2.27
N THR A 914 23.14 -27.98 -3.56
CA THR A 914 23.35 -29.34 -4.06
C THR A 914 24.72 -29.42 -4.71
N ILE A 915 25.59 -30.29 -4.22
CA ILE A 915 26.97 -30.45 -4.68
C ILE A 915 27.05 -31.67 -5.59
N LYS A 916 27.52 -31.49 -6.84
CA LYS A 916 27.63 -32.55 -7.85
C LYS A 916 29.09 -32.73 -8.29
N PRO A 917 29.44 -33.85 -8.97
CA PRO A 917 30.75 -34.02 -9.58
C PRO A 917 31.05 -32.87 -10.56
N GLY A 918 32.15 -32.15 -10.34
CA GLY A 918 32.50 -30.94 -11.11
C GLY A 918 31.91 -29.62 -10.60
N GLU A 919 30.98 -29.65 -9.64
CA GLU A 919 30.43 -28.47 -8.93
C GLU A 919 30.97 -28.43 -7.48
N GLU A 920 32.26 -28.76 -7.30
CA GLU A 920 32.87 -29.16 -6.03
C GLU A 920 33.08 -28.03 -5.00
N SER A 921 32.50 -26.85 -5.21
CA SER A 921 32.68 -25.70 -4.30
C SER A 921 31.55 -24.69 -4.36
N ILE A 922 31.24 -24.08 -3.21
CA ILE A 922 30.21 -23.04 -3.06
C ILE A 922 30.80 -21.74 -2.50
N GLU A 923 30.19 -20.62 -2.85
CA GLU A 923 30.37 -19.36 -2.13
C GLU A 923 29.63 -19.40 -0.79
N VAL A 924 30.29 -18.90 0.25
CA VAL A 924 29.77 -18.77 1.61
C VAL A 924 29.49 -17.29 1.86
N GLN A 925 28.24 -16.98 2.18
CA GLN A 925 27.74 -15.60 2.39
C GLN A 925 27.01 -15.45 3.74
N THR A 926 27.11 -16.46 4.62
CA THR A 926 26.42 -16.52 5.90
C THR A 926 27.13 -17.47 6.87
N THR A 927 27.04 -17.22 8.16
CA THR A 927 27.49 -18.12 9.23
C THR A 927 26.34 -19.04 9.68
N GLY A 928 26.66 -20.10 10.41
CA GLY A 928 25.66 -20.96 11.06
C GLY A 928 26.07 -22.42 11.18
N THR A 929 25.19 -23.21 11.78
CA THR A 929 25.31 -24.68 11.83
C THR A 929 24.52 -25.29 10.67
N PHE A 930 25.13 -26.26 10.00
CA PHE A 930 24.60 -26.91 8.80
C PHE A 930 24.70 -28.43 8.91
N PHE A 931 23.93 -29.12 8.08
CA PHE A 931 24.00 -30.57 7.90
C PHE A 931 24.29 -30.91 6.44
N LEU A 932 25.28 -31.76 6.22
CA LEU A 932 25.53 -32.43 4.95
C LEU A 932 24.76 -33.75 4.92
N VAL A 933 23.92 -33.92 3.90
CA VAL A 933 23.25 -35.18 3.54
C VAL A 933 23.92 -35.70 2.28
N GLU A 934 24.46 -36.91 2.29
CA GLU A 934 24.87 -37.55 1.05
C GLU A 934 23.66 -38.22 0.39
N THR A 935 23.42 -37.91 -0.88
CA THR A 935 22.28 -38.45 -1.65
C THR A 935 22.72 -39.49 -2.69
N LYS A 936 24.03 -39.58 -2.96
CA LYS A 936 24.63 -40.61 -3.82
C LYS A 936 26.09 -40.82 -3.43
N ALA A 937 26.49 -42.06 -3.18
CA ALA A 937 27.88 -42.45 -2.91
C ALA A 937 28.68 -42.78 -4.20
N PRO A 938 30.03 -42.79 -4.12
CA PRO A 938 30.91 -43.32 -5.16
C PRO A 938 30.68 -44.81 -5.46
N LYS A 939 31.02 -45.23 -6.68
CA LYS A 939 30.80 -46.62 -7.14
C LYS A 939 31.60 -47.64 -6.31
N GLY A 940 30.91 -48.40 -5.46
CA GLY A 940 31.49 -49.46 -4.62
C GLY A 940 31.70 -49.07 -3.14
N LEU A 941 31.35 -47.84 -2.77
CA LEU A 941 31.33 -47.37 -1.39
C LEU A 941 29.89 -47.32 -0.84
N ASN A 942 29.76 -47.29 0.48
CA ASN A 942 28.47 -47.18 1.15
C ASN A 942 28.09 -45.71 1.35
N LEU A 943 26.84 -45.36 1.06
CA LEU A 943 26.25 -44.05 1.38
C LEU A 943 26.35 -43.76 2.88
N LEU A 944 26.65 -42.52 3.25
CA LEU A 944 26.61 -42.10 4.66
C LEU A 944 25.25 -42.41 5.32
N PRO A 945 25.21 -43.13 6.46
CA PRO A 945 23.96 -43.62 7.03
C PRO A 945 23.11 -42.55 7.75
N HIS A 946 23.71 -41.39 8.05
CA HIS A 946 23.05 -40.27 8.73
C HIS A 946 23.61 -38.93 8.22
N PRO A 947 22.81 -37.84 8.22
CA PRO A 947 23.31 -36.49 7.98
C PRO A 947 24.41 -36.10 8.98
N VAL A 948 25.46 -35.42 8.50
CA VAL A 948 26.63 -35.06 9.31
C VAL A 948 26.71 -33.56 9.53
N MET A 949 26.90 -33.13 10.78
CA MET A 949 26.84 -31.74 11.19
C MET A 949 28.21 -31.04 11.04
N PHE A 950 28.20 -29.86 10.45
CA PHE A 950 29.33 -28.93 10.40
C PHE A 950 28.87 -27.51 10.70
N GLU A 951 29.80 -26.62 10.97
CA GLU A 951 29.55 -25.23 11.35
C GLU A 951 30.44 -24.32 10.51
N ILE A 952 29.88 -23.20 10.06
CA ILE A 952 30.63 -22.09 9.46
C ILE A 952 30.55 -20.93 10.46
N GLY A 953 31.59 -20.80 11.27
CA GLY A 953 31.79 -19.66 12.16
C GLY A 953 32.57 -18.54 11.49
N MET A 954 32.90 -17.50 12.27
CA MET A 954 33.85 -16.47 11.88
C MET A 954 35.11 -16.57 12.75
N ASP A 955 36.27 -16.63 12.11
CA ASP A 955 37.56 -16.63 12.79
C ASP A 955 37.81 -15.23 13.40
N GLN A 956 37.89 -15.16 14.73
CA GLN A 956 37.89 -13.87 15.42
C GLN A 956 39.16 -13.03 15.19
N ASP A 957 40.29 -13.68 14.89
CA ASP A 957 41.58 -13.04 14.61
C ASP A 957 41.68 -12.60 13.14
N THR A 958 41.44 -13.52 12.20
CA THR A 958 41.65 -13.27 10.76
C THR A 958 40.45 -12.63 10.05
N LYS A 959 39.29 -12.54 10.73
CA LYS A 959 38.02 -11.98 10.21
C LYS A 959 37.51 -12.64 8.92
N LYS A 960 37.83 -13.92 8.72
CA LYS A 960 37.33 -14.75 7.63
C LYS A 960 36.32 -15.78 8.15
N TYR A 961 35.49 -16.35 7.27
CA TYR A 961 34.73 -17.55 7.62
C TYR A 961 35.69 -18.70 7.99
N LYS A 962 35.24 -19.57 8.88
CA LYS A 962 35.97 -20.73 9.37
C LYS A 962 35.04 -21.92 9.43
N ILE A 963 35.45 -23.05 8.86
CA ILE A 963 34.67 -24.28 8.96
C ILE A 963 35.17 -25.15 10.12
N SER A 964 34.23 -25.66 10.91
CA SER A 964 34.42 -26.64 11.98
C SER A 964 33.50 -27.85 11.76
N ALA A 965 33.95 -29.04 12.17
CA ALA A 965 33.16 -30.26 12.15
C ALA A 965 33.19 -30.95 13.52
N GLY A 966 32.07 -31.57 13.91
CA GLY A 966 32.01 -32.33 15.15
C GLY A 966 32.84 -33.62 15.05
N LYS A 967 33.73 -33.87 16.02
CA LYS A 967 34.56 -35.09 16.09
C LYS A 967 33.79 -36.40 16.27
N SER A 968 32.46 -36.41 16.23
CA SER A 968 31.63 -37.51 16.75
C SER A 968 31.72 -38.82 15.96
N ASN A 969 32.03 -38.77 14.66
CA ASN A 969 31.90 -39.94 13.77
C ASN A 969 33.17 -40.33 12.99
N GLY A 970 34.17 -39.44 12.86
CA GLY A 970 35.38 -39.68 12.04
C GLY A 970 35.16 -39.76 10.52
N LEU A 971 33.94 -39.53 10.03
CA LEU A 971 33.55 -39.63 8.61
C LEU A 971 33.65 -38.30 7.83
N ILE A 972 33.89 -37.18 8.52
CA ILE A 972 34.17 -35.88 7.89
C ILE A 972 35.35 -35.19 8.56
N GLU A 973 36.10 -34.42 7.78
CA GLU A 973 37.16 -33.53 8.26
C GLU A 973 36.95 -32.12 7.70
N ALA A 974 37.09 -31.10 8.55
CA ALA A 974 36.90 -29.70 8.19
C ALA A 974 38.17 -28.89 8.51
N SER A 975 38.60 -28.04 7.59
CA SER A 975 39.81 -27.22 7.75
C SER A 975 39.77 -25.92 6.93
N GLY A 976 40.66 -24.98 7.27
CA GLY A 976 40.87 -23.74 6.52
C GLY A 976 39.93 -22.58 6.87
N THR A 977 40.16 -21.43 6.21
CA THR A 977 39.39 -20.18 6.39
C THR A 977 39.22 -19.42 5.08
N GLY A 978 38.16 -18.61 4.98
CA GLY A 978 37.83 -17.81 3.80
C GLY A 978 37.70 -18.65 2.54
N ASP A 979 38.47 -18.34 1.50
CA ASP A 979 38.42 -19.05 0.21
C ASP A 979 39.17 -20.41 0.21
N ALA A 980 39.80 -20.76 1.33
CA ALA A 980 40.53 -22.01 1.54
C ALA A 980 39.80 -22.96 2.51
N MET A 981 38.49 -22.81 2.71
CA MET A 981 37.72 -23.76 3.53
C MET A 981 37.51 -25.07 2.79
N ILE A 982 37.77 -26.19 3.46
CA ILE A 982 37.67 -27.55 2.91
C ILE A 982 36.83 -28.42 3.85
N LEU A 983 35.88 -29.15 3.27
CA LEU A 983 35.14 -30.24 3.92
C LEU A 983 35.39 -31.55 3.16
N THR A 984 36.15 -32.45 3.77
CA THR A 984 36.41 -33.80 3.25
C THR A 984 35.38 -34.77 3.82
N VAL A 985 34.79 -35.61 2.97
CA VAL A 985 33.74 -36.58 3.32
C VAL A 985 34.19 -37.99 2.94
N SER A 986 34.27 -38.90 3.91
CA SER A 986 34.91 -40.22 3.79
C SER A 986 33.90 -41.38 3.90
N ASP A 987 33.85 -42.27 2.91
CA ASP A 987 32.99 -43.47 2.95
C ASP A 987 33.81 -44.74 3.17
N THR A 988 33.14 -45.78 3.66
CA THR A 988 33.68 -47.14 3.71
C THR A 988 33.33 -47.94 2.46
N LYS A 989 34.18 -48.89 2.07
CA LYS A 989 33.86 -49.86 1.02
C LYS A 989 32.70 -50.76 1.42
N SER A 990 31.93 -51.21 0.43
CA SER A 990 30.98 -52.30 0.64
C SER A 990 31.74 -53.58 0.99
N GLY A 991 31.68 -53.98 2.27
CA GLY A 991 32.01 -55.34 2.65
C GLY A 991 30.89 -56.27 2.20
N GLU A 992 31.22 -57.54 1.92
CA GLU A 992 30.20 -58.59 2.00
C GLU A 992 29.47 -58.49 3.34
N LEU A 993 28.18 -58.87 3.36
CA LEU A 993 27.35 -58.92 4.57
C LEU A 993 28.19 -59.43 5.76
N PRO A 994 28.21 -58.74 6.91
CA PRO A 994 28.74 -59.37 8.11
C PRO A 994 27.95 -60.66 8.30
N LYS A 995 28.65 -61.80 8.25
CA LYS A 995 28.02 -63.10 8.50
C LYS A 995 27.52 -63.09 9.94
N THR A 996 26.25 -62.76 10.12
CA THR A 996 25.48 -62.93 11.37
C THR A 996 25.30 -64.43 11.56
N GLY A 997 26.41 -65.05 11.94
CA GLY A 997 26.84 -66.34 11.44
C GLY A 997 28.34 -66.57 11.56
N GLY A 998 29.05 -65.77 12.38
CA GLY A 998 30.31 -66.20 12.98
C GLY A 998 30.09 -67.45 13.83
N ASN A 999 31.14 -68.24 14.06
CA ASN A 999 31.04 -69.63 14.53
C ASN A 999 30.22 -69.87 15.82
N GLY A 1000 29.93 -68.85 16.63
CA GLY A 1000 29.01 -68.96 17.77
C GLY A 1000 27.56 -69.32 17.39
N VAL A 1001 27.04 -68.83 16.25
CA VAL A 1001 25.63 -69.07 15.87
C VAL A 1001 25.40 -70.54 15.51
N ALA A 1002 26.40 -71.22 14.94
CA ALA A 1002 26.33 -72.64 14.63
C ALA A 1002 26.10 -73.51 15.89
N TRP A 1003 26.71 -73.14 17.03
CA TRP A 1003 26.49 -73.85 18.31
C TRP A 1003 25.07 -73.66 18.85
N TRP A 1004 24.50 -72.45 18.73
CA TRP A 1004 23.11 -72.21 19.15
C TRP A 1004 22.09 -72.86 18.22
N ALA A 1005 22.34 -72.90 16.90
CA ALA A 1005 21.51 -73.61 15.94
C ALA A 1005 21.59 -75.14 16.12
N ALA A 1006 22.78 -75.68 16.34
CA ALA A 1006 22.98 -77.10 16.66
C ALA A 1006 22.37 -77.47 18.01
N GLY A 1007 22.49 -76.62 19.03
CA GLY A 1007 21.82 -76.80 20.33
C GLY A 1007 20.30 -76.78 20.21
N GLY A 1008 19.74 -75.84 19.43
CA GLY A 1008 18.32 -75.79 19.12
C GLY A 1008 17.82 -77.04 18.40
N MET A 1009 18.55 -77.53 17.39
CA MET A 1009 18.25 -78.78 16.71
C MET A 1009 18.41 -80.01 17.60
N ALA A 1010 19.39 -80.04 18.50
CA ALA A 1010 19.58 -81.12 19.47
C ALA A 1010 18.44 -81.16 20.50
N ILE A 1011 17.98 -80.01 21.00
CA ILE A 1011 16.81 -79.91 21.89
C ILE A 1011 15.53 -80.30 21.15
N ALA A 1012 15.35 -79.88 19.91
CA ALA A 1012 14.20 -80.29 19.08
C ALA A 1012 14.21 -81.80 18.79
N ALA A 1013 15.36 -82.38 18.46
CA ALA A 1013 15.52 -83.82 18.23
C ALA A 1013 15.33 -84.64 19.51
N ALA A 1014 15.84 -84.17 20.65
CA ALA A 1014 15.59 -84.79 21.96
C ALA A 1014 14.11 -84.70 22.36
N GLY A 1015 13.46 -83.56 22.12
CA GLY A 1015 12.02 -83.39 22.30
C GLY A 1015 11.19 -84.33 21.41
N ALA A 1016 11.56 -84.46 20.14
CA ALA A 1016 10.94 -85.41 19.21
C ALA A 1016 11.13 -86.87 19.65
N LEU A 1017 12.34 -87.27 20.07
CA LEU A 1017 12.63 -88.60 20.60
C LEU A 1017 11.89 -88.90 21.92
N LEU A 1018 11.73 -87.90 22.80
CA LEU A 1018 10.95 -88.03 24.04
C LEU A 1018 9.44 -88.10 23.78
N MET A 1019 8.93 -87.46 22.72
CA MET A 1019 7.54 -87.69 22.26
C MET A 1019 7.38 -89.05 21.60
N TYR A 1020 8.35 -89.52 20.82
CA TYR A 1020 8.32 -90.85 20.21
C TYR A 1020 8.32 -91.96 21.28
N ARG A 1021 9.13 -91.80 22.33
CA ARG A 1021 9.11 -92.66 23.54
C ARG A 1021 7.92 -92.47 24.49
N ARG A 1022 6.94 -91.63 24.13
CA ARG A 1022 5.62 -91.52 24.80
C ARG A 1022 4.45 -91.92 23.88
N ARG A 1023 4.74 -92.54 22.73
CA ARG A 1023 3.75 -93.15 21.81
C ARG A 1023 4.21 -94.53 21.30
N ALA A 1024 4.88 -95.27 22.18
CA ALA A 1024 5.18 -96.70 22.08
C ALA A 1024 4.83 -97.35 23.42
#